data_AF-A0A926EIS8-F1
#
_entry.id   AF-A0A926EIS8-F1
#
_cell.length_a   1.000
_cell.length_b   1.000
_cell.length_c   1.000
_cell.angle_alpha   90.00
_cell.angle_beta   90.00
_cell.angle_gamma   90.00
#
_symmetry.space_group_name_H-M   'P 1'
#
loop_
_entity.id
_entity.type
_entity.pdbx_description
1 polymer ?
#
loop_
_entity_poly.entity_id
_entity_poly.type
_entity_poly.pdbx_seq_one_letter_code
_entity_poly.pdbx_strand_id
1 'polypeptide(L)'
;MRLNLRLKKVLATTAAATIMATALPVVTYAADYDNHWAKEAITKWSEKEVLEGYEDGTFKPNNKVTRGELAAIIVRVFGLTDTSAAEKYTDVEATKWYASDIAKVSSAGIMNDYEDGTFKPNQEATREEAAYAIAKAYKVAAKETNVTFKDQAQISDWAEAEIASLVAGGYLNGNPDGTFRPTASLTRAEAVTMVDKITADLVNVAGTYSQDIDGHLVVNTKDVELKDMTITGNLYLAEGIGEGDVKLNNVTVLGDVIVEGGGVSTVHVLGQSKLNNIIVDKAGKNPVRVLLGNLVEVKGTVTLASTSILEGNGVSLSKVVVDGAAEPQLVGTLKVEEVIVNKTSELVLVDGVTINKLTVTKDAVNTVLRGRGEKSEIKNIIVEANGLELKKGFKYNKDKIVVAEGVTAPKLPASGGGGGSTGGGGSTGGGTVTAKPINVSALEVKVQGQDEPVKVALTGNQVSAVVDSKNDTVTLNGVVFNRNDVIETITAIEDHGIDTLTVGLTDKYKVALKPGTAYKVEDLKAIVAANKTLAEELLQEVGKKANLTGEQMTKAEELLDKAFGRVADYQGTAIKVGDLLDAAKEIRNKVTDEDIQKIYDKFESALATFGVDVTIGQEELTAKGQLIVKATSAHEIDKVTVQVTYK
;
A
#
# COMPACT_ATOMS: atom_id res chain seq x y z
N MET A 1 -9.49 -49.26 -17.28
CA MET A 1 -9.06 -48.81 -18.61
C MET A 1 -9.79 -47.51 -18.90
N ARG A 2 -9.20 -46.37 -18.53
CA ARG A 2 -9.76 -45.02 -18.68
C ARG A 2 -9.04 -44.35 -19.85
N LEU A 3 -9.78 -43.97 -20.88
CA LEU A 3 -9.30 -43.12 -21.95
C LEU A 3 -10.39 -42.09 -22.27
N ASN A 4 -9.94 -40.84 -22.43
CA ASN A 4 -10.61 -39.70 -23.04
C ASN A 4 -11.74 -38.98 -22.28
N LEU A 5 -11.32 -37.96 -21.53
CA LEU A 5 -12.12 -36.77 -21.16
C LEU A 5 -11.30 -35.48 -21.30
N ARG A 6 -10.46 -35.39 -22.34
CA ARG A 6 -9.83 -34.14 -22.81
C ARG A 6 -10.38 -33.80 -24.19
N LEU A 7 -11.64 -33.39 -24.27
CA LEU A 7 -12.19 -32.62 -25.40
C LEU A 7 -13.61 -32.18 -25.05
N LYS A 8 -13.75 -31.04 -24.36
CA LYS A 8 -14.94 -30.17 -24.35
C LYS A 8 -14.71 -28.98 -23.43
N LYS A 9 -14.24 -27.87 -24.02
CA LYS A 9 -14.75 -26.51 -23.83
C LYS A 9 -13.87 -25.55 -24.65
N VAL A 10 -14.38 -25.20 -25.82
CA VAL A 10 -14.07 -23.96 -26.54
C VAL A 10 -15.38 -23.18 -26.60
N LEU A 11 -15.27 -21.85 -26.54
CA LEU A 11 -16.29 -20.79 -26.58
C LEU A 11 -16.89 -20.36 -25.23
N ALA A 12 -16.21 -19.40 -24.58
CA ALA A 12 -16.84 -18.19 -24.03
C ALA A 12 -15.78 -17.10 -23.82
N THR A 13 -15.86 -16.06 -24.67
CA THR A 13 -15.40 -14.67 -24.48
C THR A 13 -13.97 -14.40 -24.02
N THR A 14 -13.13 -14.03 -24.99
CA THR A 14 -11.92 -13.21 -24.82
C THR A 14 -12.22 -11.92 -24.05
N ALA A 15 -11.82 -11.84 -22.79
CA ALA A 15 -11.46 -10.58 -22.17
C ALA A 15 -10.00 -10.32 -22.53
N ALA A 16 -9.76 -9.36 -23.43
CA ALA A 16 -8.41 -8.89 -23.69
C ALA A 16 -7.88 -8.26 -22.39
N ALA A 17 -6.76 -8.77 -21.87
CA ALA A 17 -5.94 -7.97 -20.99
C ALA A 17 -5.53 -6.73 -21.79
N THR A 18 -6.08 -5.56 -21.44
CA THR A 18 -5.71 -4.31 -22.12
C THR A 18 -4.37 -3.86 -21.55
N ILE A 19 -3.31 -4.59 -21.90
CA ILE A 19 -1.95 -4.16 -21.66
C ILE A 19 -1.73 -3.01 -22.65
N MET A 20 -1.76 -1.75 -22.20
CA MET A 20 -1.10 -0.67 -22.96
C MET A 20 0.40 -0.91 -22.82
N ALA A 21 0.91 -1.90 -23.55
CA ALA A 21 2.32 -2.10 -23.74
C ALA A 21 2.77 -0.99 -24.68
N THR A 22 3.41 0.05 -24.13
CA THR A 22 4.49 0.65 -24.90
C THR A 22 5.48 -0.48 -25.14
N ALA A 23 5.53 -1.01 -26.37
CA ALA A 23 6.48 -2.05 -26.73
C ALA A 23 7.89 -1.51 -26.47
N LEU A 24 8.46 -1.84 -25.32
CA LEU A 24 9.89 -1.75 -25.13
C LEU A 24 10.52 -2.75 -26.10
N PRO A 25 11.67 -2.44 -26.71
CA PRO A 25 12.33 -3.37 -27.59
C PRO A 25 12.57 -4.68 -26.82
N VAL A 26 11.95 -5.77 -27.27
CA VAL A 26 12.27 -7.11 -26.78
C VAL A 26 13.76 -7.29 -27.06
N VAL A 27 14.58 -7.29 -26.02
CA VAL A 27 15.97 -7.72 -26.14
C VAL A 27 15.87 -9.22 -26.42
N THR A 28 15.89 -9.59 -27.69
CA THR A 28 16.08 -10.98 -28.09
C THR A 28 17.51 -11.35 -27.71
N TYR A 29 17.70 -11.83 -26.48
CA TYR A 29 18.92 -12.56 -26.13
C TYR A 29 19.09 -13.69 -27.14
N ALA A 30 20.31 -13.90 -27.61
CA ALA A 30 20.67 -14.65 -28.81
C ALA A 30 19.91 -15.96 -29.04
N ALA A 31 19.93 -16.44 -30.29
CA ALA A 31 19.48 -17.76 -30.69
C ALA A 31 20.20 -18.94 -29.98
N ASP A 32 21.07 -18.70 -28.98
CA ASP A 32 21.91 -19.71 -28.34
C ASP A 32 21.15 -20.68 -27.42
N TYR A 33 19.89 -20.37 -27.07
CA TYR A 33 19.00 -21.28 -26.35
C TYR A 33 17.76 -21.72 -27.15
N ASP A 34 17.69 -21.44 -28.46
CA ASP A 34 16.50 -21.70 -29.28
C ASP A 34 16.10 -23.17 -29.40
N ASN A 35 17.06 -24.08 -29.26
CA ASN A 35 16.85 -25.54 -29.24
C ASN A 35 17.21 -26.15 -27.87
N HIS A 36 17.33 -25.32 -26.83
CA HIS A 36 17.71 -25.76 -25.51
C HIS A 36 16.49 -26.26 -24.72
N TRP A 37 16.66 -27.31 -23.91
CA TRP A 37 15.56 -27.90 -23.12
C TRP A 37 14.91 -26.90 -22.16
N ALA A 38 15.65 -25.88 -21.72
CA ALA A 38 15.19 -24.84 -20.81
C ALA A 38 14.63 -23.60 -21.53
N LYS A 39 14.42 -23.64 -22.86
CA LYS A 39 14.01 -22.47 -23.65
C LYS A 39 12.80 -21.75 -23.07
N GLU A 40 11.75 -22.48 -22.73
CA GLU A 40 10.49 -21.89 -22.24
C GLU A 40 10.71 -21.13 -20.94
N ALA A 41 11.42 -21.73 -19.97
CA ALA A 41 11.77 -21.08 -18.72
C ALA A 41 12.66 -19.84 -18.96
N ILE A 42 13.71 -19.96 -19.76
CA ILE A 42 14.60 -18.82 -20.07
C ILE A 42 13.81 -17.67 -20.70
N THR A 43 12.97 -17.97 -21.68
CA THR A 43 12.14 -16.98 -22.38
C THR A 43 11.21 -16.26 -21.39
N LYS A 44 10.44 -17.02 -20.61
CA LYS A 44 9.51 -16.48 -19.61
C LYS A 44 10.23 -15.54 -18.64
N TRP A 45 11.34 -15.98 -18.04
CA TRP A 45 12.03 -15.20 -17.01
C TRP A 45 12.86 -14.04 -17.58
N SER A 46 13.25 -14.09 -18.85
CA SER A 46 13.80 -12.92 -19.56
C SER A 46 12.72 -11.89 -19.89
N GLU A 47 11.53 -12.29 -20.33
CA GLU A 47 10.40 -11.38 -20.57
C GLU A 47 9.92 -10.68 -19.29
N LYS A 48 10.09 -11.33 -18.14
CA LYS A 48 9.83 -10.74 -16.81
C LYS A 48 11.02 -9.95 -16.25
N GLU A 49 12.06 -9.71 -17.05
CA GLU A 49 13.26 -8.97 -16.66
C GLU A 49 13.99 -9.53 -15.42
N VAL A 50 13.76 -10.81 -15.09
CA VAL A 50 14.47 -11.51 -14.01
C VAL A 50 15.81 -12.02 -14.50
N LEU A 51 15.87 -12.40 -15.78
CA LEU A 51 17.08 -12.85 -16.43
C LEU A 51 17.61 -11.83 -17.43
N GLU A 52 18.85 -11.41 -17.21
CA GLU A 52 19.64 -10.66 -18.16
C GLU A 52 20.66 -11.59 -18.83
N GLY A 53 20.81 -11.44 -20.15
CA GLY A 53 21.92 -12.03 -20.91
C GLY A 53 23.22 -11.25 -20.73
N TYR A 54 24.29 -11.74 -21.34
CA TYR A 54 25.60 -11.10 -21.32
C TYR A 54 25.66 -9.93 -22.32
N GLU A 55 26.63 -9.02 -22.12
CA GLU A 55 26.87 -7.87 -23.01
C GLU A 55 27.13 -8.27 -24.47
N ASP A 56 27.60 -9.49 -24.71
CA ASP A 56 27.79 -10.07 -26.04
C ASP A 56 26.47 -10.53 -26.72
N GLY A 57 25.34 -10.30 -26.06
CA GLY A 57 24.00 -10.61 -26.54
C GLY A 57 23.55 -12.06 -26.30
N THR A 58 24.37 -12.91 -25.69
CA THR A 58 24.04 -14.34 -25.45
C THR A 58 23.47 -14.61 -24.06
N PHE A 59 22.71 -15.69 -23.88
CA PHE A 59 22.25 -16.13 -22.54
C PHE A 59 23.23 -17.10 -21.86
N LYS A 60 23.93 -17.93 -22.65
CA LYS A 60 24.85 -18.99 -22.22
C LYS A 60 24.18 -19.98 -21.24
N PRO A 61 23.13 -20.71 -21.66
CA PRO A 61 22.34 -21.57 -20.76
C PRO A 61 23.15 -22.65 -20.05
N ASN A 62 24.24 -23.13 -20.67
CA ASN A 62 25.10 -24.18 -20.15
C ASN A 62 26.29 -23.66 -19.31
N ASN A 63 26.48 -22.35 -19.21
CA ASN A 63 27.49 -21.79 -18.31
C ASN A 63 27.08 -22.02 -16.86
N LYS A 64 28.08 -22.17 -15.98
CA LYS A 64 27.86 -22.26 -14.55
C LYS A 64 27.40 -20.91 -14.00
N VAL A 65 26.39 -20.96 -13.14
CA VAL A 65 25.86 -19.77 -12.46
C VAL A 65 26.69 -19.50 -11.22
N THR A 66 27.05 -18.25 -10.97
CA THR A 66 27.75 -17.88 -9.73
C THR A 66 26.77 -17.63 -8.58
N ARG A 67 27.28 -17.64 -7.35
CA ARG A 67 26.48 -17.26 -6.16
C ARG A 67 25.96 -15.82 -6.26
N GLY A 68 26.74 -14.89 -6.82
CA GLY A 68 26.29 -13.52 -7.09
C GLY A 68 25.17 -13.43 -8.13
N GLU A 69 25.26 -14.21 -9.22
CA GLU A 69 24.18 -14.30 -10.22
C GLU A 69 22.90 -14.93 -9.65
N LEU A 70 23.04 -15.96 -8.81
CA LEU A 70 21.90 -16.57 -8.11
C LEU A 70 21.20 -15.57 -7.18
N ALA A 71 21.97 -14.78 -6.42
CA ALA A 71 21.42 -13.71 -5.57
C ALA A 71 20.61 -12.72 -6.41
N ALA A 72 21.15 -12.27 -7.54
CA ALA A 72 20.49 -11.32 -8.42
C ALA A 72 19.18 -11.86 -9.02
N ILE A 73 19.11 -13.16 -9.36
CA ILE A 73 17.87 -13.81 -9.81
C ILE A 73 16.80 -13.71 -8.72
N ILE A 74 17.13 -14.10 -7.48
CA ILE A 74 16.17 -14.12 -6.37
C ILE A 74 15.70 -12.69 -6.04
N VAL A 75 16.63 -11.73 -6.00
CA VAL A 75 16.31 -10.32 -5.75
C VAL A 75 15.32 -9.80 -6.78
N ARG A 76 15.51 -10.08 -8.07
CA ARG A 76 14.59 -9.61 -9.12
C ARG A 76 13.21 -10.28 -9.05
N VAL A 77 13.12 -11.55 -8.68
CA VAL A 77 11.82 -12.24 -8.54
C VAL A 77 10.96 -11.58 -7.45
N PHE A 78 11.54 -11.32 -6.27
CA PHE A 78 10.78 -10.79 -5.13
C PHE A 78 10.84 -9.25 -5.01
N GLY A 79 11.70 -8.59 -5.79
CA GLY A 79 11.94 -7.16 -5.70
C GLY A 79 12.52 -6.74 -4.34
N LEU A 80 13.45 -7.52 -3.79
CA LEU A 80 14.03 -7.25 -2.47
C LEU A 80 14.71 -5.88 -2.42
N THR A 81 14.54 -5.17 -1.30
CA THR A 81 15.00 -3.77 -1.18
C THR A 81 15.93 -3.50 -0.02
N ASP A 82 15.86 -4.26 1.07
CA ASP A 82 16.68 -4.00 2.26
C ASP A 82 18.17 -4.30 1.99
N THR A 83 19.05 -3.34 2.24
CA THR A 83 20.51 -3.50 2.10
C THR A 83 21.25 -3.39 3.43
N SER A 84 20.56 -3.60 4.55
CA SER A 84 21.12 -3.50 5.91
C SER A 84 22.36 -4.37 6.16
N ALA A 85 22.59 -5.43 5.36
CA ALA A 85 23.75 -6.30 5.42
C ALA A 85 24.89 -5.95 4.43
N ALA A 86 24.92 -4.74 3.83
CA ALA A 86 25.88 -4.37 2.78
C ALA A 86 27.37 -4.50 3.16
N GLU A 87 27.71 -4.33 4.44
CA GLU A 87 29.09 -4.40 4.94
C GLU A 87 29.42 -5.73 5.64
N LYS A 88 28.57 -6.76 5.47
CA LYS A 88 28.71 -8.03 6.20
C LYS A 88 29.93 -8.86 5.76
N TYR A 89 30.38 -8.71 4.51
CA TYR A 89 31.35 -9.63 3.90
C TYR A 89 32.64 -8.96 3.46
N THR A 90 33.76 -9.64 3.71
CA THR A 90 35.10 -9.12 3.39
C THR A 90 35.47 -9.21 1.91
N ASP A 91 34.79 -10.07 1.14
CA ASP A 91 35.04 -10.34 -0.28
C ASP A 91 33.99 -9.72 -1.23
N VAL A 92 33.11 -8.85 -0.69
CA VAL A 92 32.08 -8.13 -1.44
C VAL A 92 32.45 -6.65 -1.49
N GLU A 93 33.13 -6.25 -2.55
CA GLU A 93 33.42 -4.84 -2.82
C GLU A 93 32.13 -4.08 -3.21
N ALA A 94 31.82 -2.98 -2.51
CA ALA A 94 30.58 -2.21 -2.68
C ALA A 94 30.34 -1.66 -4.11
N THR A 95 31.39 -1.53 -4.93
CA THR A 95 31.30 -1.06 -6.32
C THR A 95 30.98 -2.15 -7.33
N LYS A 96 30.94 -3.42 -6.92
CA LYS A 96 30.63 -4.55 -7.81
C LYS A 96 29.13 -4.64 -8.06
N TRP A 97 28.76 -5.05 -9.27
CA TRP A 97 27.37 -5.16 -9.72
C TRP A 97 26.51 -6.05 -8.81
N TYR A 98 27.08 -7.12 -8.25
CA TYR A 98 26.38 -8.06 -7.36
C TYR A 98 26.26 -7.58 -5.91
N ALA A 99 26.95 -6.50 -5.51
CA ALA A 99 27.09 -6.15 -4.09
C ALA A 99 25.75 -5.80 -3.44
N SER A 100 24.90 -5.05 -4.16
CA SER A 100 23.56 -4.70 -3.67
C SER A 100 22.66 -5.93 -3.54
N ASP A 101 22.74 -6.86 -4.49
CA ASP A 101 21.89 -8.05 -4.47
C ASP A 101 22.28 -9.03 -3.36
N ILE A 102 23.58 -9.16 -3.10
CA ILE A 102 24.11 -9.92 -1.96
C ILE A 102 23.64 -9.31 -0.65
N ALA A 103 23.73 -7.99 -0.50
CA ALA A 103 23.24 -7.30 0.70
C ALA A 103 21.76 -7.65 0.96
N LYS A 104 20.93 -7.67 -0.09
CA LYS A 104 19.49 -7.95 0.00
C LYS A 104 19.17 -9.39 0.40
N VAL A 105 19.75 -10.38 -0.28
CA VAL A 105 19.51 -11.78 0.10
C VAL A 105 20.05 -12.10 1.50
N SER A 106 21.11 -11.42 1.93
CA SER A 106 21.68 -11.58 3.26
C SER A 106 20.86 -10.89 4.34
N SER A 107 20.31 -9.70 4.08
CA SER A 107 19.35 -9.02 4.97
C SER A 107 18.09 -9.85 5.17
N ALA A 108 17.59 -10.47 4.09
CA ALA A 108 16.43 -11.36 4.14
C ALA A 108 16.72 -12.77 4.69
N GLY A 109 18.00 -13.11 4.93
CA GLY A 109 18.40 -14.45 5.41
C GLY A 109 18.08 -15.58 4.42
N ILE A 110 18.14 -15.29 3.12
CA ILE A 110 17.76 -16.21 2.05
C ILE A 110 18.93 -17.09 1.62
N MET A 111 20.13 -16.52 1.50
CA MET A 111 21.32 -17.27 1.10
C MET A 111 22.24 -17.50 2.29
N ASN A 112 22.87 -18.68 2.33
CA ASN A 112 23.88 -19.02 3.32
C ASN A 112 25.14 -18.16 3.12
N ASP A 113 25.86 -17.88 4.19
CA ASP A 113 27.22 -17.36 4.16
C ASP A 113 28.21 -18.34 4.79
N TYR A 114 29.49 -18.00 4.74
CA TYR A 114 30.56 -18.83 5.25
C TYR A 114 31.08 -18.30 6.59
N GLU A 115 31.51 -19.22 7.46
CA GLU A 115 32.03 -18.91 8.80
C GLU A 115 33.28 -18.00 8.77
N ASP A 116 33.98 -17.94 7.63
CA ASP A 116 35.14 -17.08 7.40
C ASP A 116 34.78 -15.61 7.12
N GLY A 117 33.49 -15.25 7.14
CA GLY A 117 33.01 -13.89 6.89
C GLY A 117 33.01 -13.51 5.40
N THR A 118 32.94 -14.50 4.51
CA THR A 118 32.85 -14.30 3.05
C THR A 118 31.50 -14.74 2.49
N PHE A 119 31.15 -14.21 1.31
CA PHE A 119 29.98 -14.65 0.54
C PHE A 119 30.36 -15.52 -0.68
N LYS A 120 31.58 -15.37 -1.19
CA LYS A 120 32.14 -16.03 -2.39
C LYS A 120 31.31 -15.75 -3.65
N PRO A 121 31.13 -14.46 -4.04
CA PRO A 121 30.19 -14.07 -5.10
C PRO A 121 30.53 -14.64 -6.48
N ASN A 122 31.81 -14.89 -6.76
CA ASN A 122 32.28 -15.42 -8.04
C ASN A 122 32.41 -16.96 -8.05
N GLN A 123 32.15 -17.62 -6.92
CA GLN A 123 32.12 -19.09 -6.87
C GLN A 123 30.86 -19.60 -7.57
N GLU A 124 30.98 -20.71 -8.28
CA GLU A 124 29.83 -21.42 -8.86
C GLU A 124 28.88 -21.86 -7.75
N ALA A 125 27.58 -21.61 -7.92
CA ALA A 125 26.57 -22.03 -6.95
C ALA A 125 26.29 -23.53 -7.09
N THR A 126 26.24 -24.22 -5.96
CA THR A 126 25.88 -25.64 -5.93
C THR A 126 24.36 -25.82 -5.96
N ARG A 127 23.92 -27.06 -6.26
CA ARG A 127 22.49 -27.39 -6.26
C ARG A 127 21.84 -27.26 -4.89
N GLU A 128 22.55 -27.63 -3.81
CA GLU A 128 22.01 -27.48 -2.45
C GLU A 128 21.91 -26.01 -2.03
N GLU A 129 22.87 -25.16 -2.42
CA GLU A 129 22.81 -23.71 -2.14
C GLU A 129 21.62 -23.05 -2.83
N ALA A 130 21.36 -23.39 -4.09
CA ALA A 130 20.18 -22.87 -4.80
C ALA A 130 18.86 -23.42 -4.25
N ALA A 131 18.81 -24.71 -3.89
CA ALA A 131 17.62 -25.29 -3.29
C ALA A 131 17.30 -24.65 -1.93
N TYR A 132 18.31 -24.47 -1.08
CA TYR A 132 18.17 -23.74 0.17
C TYR A 132 17.64 -22.33 -0.07
N ALA A 133 18.28 -21.57 -0.95
CA ALA A 133 17.90 -20.19 -1.21
C ALA A 133 16.46 -20.06 -1.74
N ILE A 134 16.04 -20.97 -2.63
CA ILE A 134 14.65 -21.01 -3.12
C ILE A 134 13.69 -21.38 -1.99
N ALA A 135 13.99 -22.39 -1.17
CA ALA A 135 13.12 -22.76 -0.05
C ALA A 135 12.91 -21.59 0.92
N LYS A 136 13.99 -20.86 1.23
CA LYS A 136 13.97 -19.69 2.11
C LYS A 136 13.19 -18.53 1.50
N ALA A 137 13.44 -18.19 0.23
CA ALA A 137 12.77 -17.09 -0.45
C ALA A 137 11.25 -17.31 -0.55
N TYR A 138 10.82 -18.55 -0.82
CA TYR A 138 9.39 -18.89 -0.88
C TYR A 138 8.77 -19.23 0.48
N LYS A 139 9.53 -19.13 1.58
CA LYS A 139 9.10 -19.48 2.94
C LYS A 139 8.39 -20.84 2.97
N VAL A 140 8.95 -21.82 2.28
CA VAL A 140 8.33 -23.13 2.09
C VAL A 140 8.09 -23.77 3.46
N ALA A 141 6.84 -24.08 3.77
CA ALA A 141 6.48 -24.66 5.05
C ALA A 141 7.24 -25.97 5.30
N ALA A 142 7.81 -26.09 6.50
CA ALA A 142 8.56 -27.27 6.91
C ALA A 142 7.71 -28.52 6.73
N LYS A 143 8.23 -29.48 5.95
CA LYS A 143 7.51 -30.72 5.66
C LYS A 143 8.48 -31.88 5.55
N GLU A 144 8.18 -32.91 6.32
CA GLU A 144 8.92 -34.17 6.25
C GLU A 144 8.70 -34.86 4.91
N THR A 145 9.75 -35.49 4.40
CA THR A 145 9.71 -36.31 3.20
C THR A 145 10.15 -37.73 3.51
N ASN A 146 9.47 -38.72 2.91
CA ASN A 146 9.94 -40.10 2.90
C ASN A 146 10.90 -40.38 1.72
N VAL A 147 11.13 -39.39 0.86
CA VAL A 147 12.04 -39.51 -0.28
C VAL A 147 13.47 -39.36 0.22
N THR A 148 14.27 -40.41 0.07
CA THR A 148 15.69 -40.44 0.40
C THR A 148 16.53 -40.57 -0.87
N PHE A 149 17.64 -39.83 -0.92
CA PHE A 149 18.56 -39.87 -2.06
C PHE A 149 19.72 -40.84 -1.81
N LYS A 150 20.28 -41.42 -2.89
CA LYS A 150 21.45 -42.31 -2.79
C LYS A 150 22.70 -41.62 -2.23
N ASP A 151 22.78 -40.32 -2.42
CA ASP A 151 23.82 -39.41 -1.96
C ASP A 151 23.33 -38.49 -0.83
N GLN A 152 22.33 -38.93 -0.05
CA GLN A 152 21.79 -38.18 1.11
C GLN A 152 22.91 -37.67 2.04
N ALA A 153 23.92 -38.52 2.31
CA ALA A 153 25.04 -38.17 3.18
C ALA A 153 25.97 -37.07 2.64
N GLN A 154 25.76 -36.60 1.40
CA GLN A 154 26.47 -35.46 0.84
C GLN A 154 25.69 -34.14 0.98
N ILE A 155 24.41 -34.19 1.36
CA ILE A 155 23.62 -32.99 1.63
C ILE A 155 24.11 -32.43 2.95
N SER A 156 24.42 -31.13 2.96
CA SER A 156 24.86 -30.46 4.18
C SER A 156 23.71 -30.32 5.18
N ASP A 157 23.99 -30.51 6.48
CA ASP A 157 23.00 -30.41 7.57
C ASP A 157 22.17 -29.11 7.53
N TRP A 158 22.80 -27.99 7.14
CA TRP A 158 22.14 -26.68 7.06
C TRP A 158 21.12 -26.55 5.92
N ALA A 159 21.17 -27.44 4.92
CA ALA A 159 20.29 -27.43 3.75
C ALA A 159 19.23 -28.54 3.77
N GLU A 160 19.38 -29.53 4.65
CA GLU A 160 18.61 -30.77 4.60
C GLU A 160 17.11 -30.54 4.76
N ALA A 161 16.71 -29.71 5.74
CA ALA A 161 15.30 -29.46 6.03
C ALA A 161 14.61 -28.68 4.89
N GLU A 162 15.29 -27.70 4.32
CA GLU A 162 14.83 -26.90 3.19
C GLU A 162 14.67 -27.75 1.92
N ILE A 163 15.65 -28.60 1.61
CA ILE A 163 15.59 -29.52 0.48
C ILE A 163 14.46 -30.54 0.68
N ALA A 164 14.33 -31.12 1.88
CA ALA A 164 13.26 -32.04 2.22
C ALA A 164 11.88 -31.40 1.99
N SER A 165 11.71 -30.15 2.40
CA SER A 165 10.45 -29.41 2.26
C SER A 165 10.11 -29.12 0.79
N LEU A 166 11.10 -28.73 -0.04
CA LEU A 166 10.91 -28.55 -1.48
C LEU A 166 10.50 -29.84 -2.19
N VAL A 167 11.12 -30.97 -1.81
CA VAL A 167 10.83 -32.28 -2.38
C VAL A 167 9.45 -32.77 -1.94
N ALA A 168 9.10 -32.62 -0.66
CA ALA A 168 7.79 -32.98 -0.13
C ALA A 168 6.66 -32.11 -0.69
N GLY A 169 6.96 -30.86 -1.06
CA GLY A 169 6.07 -29.94 -1.75
C GLY A 169 5.92 -30.24 -3.25
N GLY A 170 6.79 -31.07 -3.83
CA GLY A 170 6.79 -31.38 -5.26
C GLY A 170 7.43 -30.31 -6.14
N TYR A 171 8.01 -29.25 -5.54
CA TYR A 171 8.65 -28.14 -6.25
C TYR A 171 10.02 -28.53 -6.81
N LEU A 172 10.66 -29.53 -6.20
CA LEU A 172 11.95 -30.03 -6.64
C LEU A 172 11.99 -31.56 -6.63
N ASN A 173 12.77 -32.13 -7.54
CA ASN A 173 12.92 -33.57 -7.68
C ASN A 173 14.41 -33.96 -7.71
N GLY A 174 14.70 -35.18 -7.26
CA GLY A 174 15.99 -35.83 -7.50
C GLY A 174 16.16 -36.21 -8.97
N ASN A 175 17.36 -36.65 -9.30
CA ASN A 175 17.71 -37.14 -10.63
C ASN A 175 17.14 -38.55 -10.86
N PRO A 176 16.93 -38.96 -12.12
CA PRO A 176 16.42 -40.29 -12.46
C PRO A 176 17.29 -41.46 -11.95
N ASP A 177 18.58 -41.21 -11.68
CA ASP A 177 19.50 -42.20 -11.09
C ASP A 177 19.32 -42.39 -9.57
N GLY A 178 18.41 -41.63 -8.94
CA GLY A 178 18.12 -41.64 -7.51
C GLY A 178 19.04 -40.75 -6.67
N THR A 179 19.84 -39.89 -7.28
CA THR A 179 20.72 -38.92 -6.59
C THR A 179 20.12 -37.52 -6.54
N PHE A 180 20.49 -36.71 -5.55
CA PHE A 180 20.21 -35.28 -5.53
C PHE A 180 21.30 -34.46 -6.23
N ARG A 181 22.57 -34.85 -6.04
CA ARG A 181 23.81 -34.16 -6.46
C ARG A 181 23.98 -32.80 -5.76
N PRO A 182 24.05 -32.75 -4.42
CA PRO A 182 24.05 -31.50 -3.65
C PRO A 182 25.22 -30.58 -3.99
N THR A 183 26.41 -31.16 -4.16
CA THR A 183 27.67 -30.43 -4.39
C THR A 183 27.94 -30.10 -5.86
N ALA A 184 27.06 -30.50 -6.79
CA ALA A 184 27.25 -30.22 -8.21
C ALA A 184 26.95 -28.75 -8.54
N SER A 185 27.86 -28.09 -9.27
CA SER A 185 27.65 -26.73 -9.78
C SER A 185 26.49 -26.68 -10.78
N LEU A 186 25.58 -25.72 -10.58
CA LEU A 186 24.44 -25.51 -11.47
C LEU A 186 24.83 -24.74 -12.72
N THR A 187 24.23 -25.11 -13.85
CA THR A 187 24.15 -24.24 -15.02
C THR A 187 23.10 -23.15 -14.82
N ARG A 188 23.21 -22.05 -15.57
CA ARG A 188 22.19 -20.97 -15.59
C ARG A 188 20.81 -21.51 -15.93
N ALA A 189 20.72 -22.42 -16.90
CA ALA A 189 19.47 -23.08 -17.28
C ALA A 189 18.87 -23.92 -16.14
N GLU A 190 19.68 -24.65 -15.37
CA GLU A 190 19.20 -25.42 -14.23
C GLU A 190 18.71 -24.51 -13.10
N ALA A 191 19.43 -23.43 -12.80
CA ALA A 191 19.04 -22.48 -11.76
C ALA A 191 17.69 -21.80 -12.07
N VAL A 192 17.50 -21.27 -13.29
CA VAL A 192 16.20 -20.68 -13.67
C VAL A 192 15.08 -21.73 -13.68
N THR A 193 15.36 -22.96 -14.12
CA THR A 193 14.34 -24.02 -14.11
C THR A 193 13.90 -24.37 -12.68
N MET A 194 14.78 -24.26 -11.69
CA MET A 194 14.40 -24.46 -10.30
C MET A 194 13.43 -23.36 -9.82
N VAL A 195 13.64 -22.11 -10.23
CA VAL A 195 12.70 -21.00 -9.96
C VAL A 195 11.39 -21.20 -10.71
N ASP A 196 11.45 -21.58 -11.99
CA ASP A 196 10.27 -21.81 -12.82
C ASP A 196 9.36 -22.92 -12.29
N LYS A 197 9.94 -23.97 -11.69
CA LYS A 197 9.17 -25.08 -11.11
C LYS A 197 8.36 -24.71 -9.88
N ILE A 198 8.83 -23.74 -9.10
CA ILE A 198 8.10 -23.29 -7.91
C ILE A 198 7.14 -22.13 -8.23
N THR A 199 7.43 -21.33 -9.27
CA THR A 199 6.67 -20.11 -9.58
C THR A 199 5.99 -20.15 -10.94
N ALA A 200 4.67 -20.27 -10.88
CA ALA A 200 3.83 -20.37 -12.06
C ALA A 200 3.86 -19.06 -12.88
N ASP A 201 3.77 -17.90 -12.22
CA ASP A 201 3.92 -16.60 -12.89
C ASP A 201 4.41 -15.50 -11.93
N LEU A 202 4.91 -14.41 -12.52
CA LEU A 202 5.37 -13.19 -11.85
C LEU A 202 4.64 -11.98 -12.43
N VAL A 203 3.98 -11.19 -11.59
CA VAL A 203 3.43 -9.88 -11.94
C VAL A 203 4.40 -8.79 -11.50
N ASN A 204 5.13 -8.26 -12.48
CA ASN A 204 6.14 -7.20 -12.32
C ASN A 204 5.78 -5.91 -13.10
N VAL A 205 4.60 -5.87 -13.71
CA VAL A 205 4.05 -4.67 -14.38
C VAL A 205 2.68 -4.33 -13.78
N ALA A 206 2.40 -3.05 -13.61
CA ALA A 206 1.11 -2.56 -13.13
C ALA A 206 -0.04 -2.94 -14.09
N GLY A 207 -1.22 -3.22 -13.55
CA GLY A 207 -2.39 -3.57 -14.36
C GLY A 207 -3.38 -4.50 -13.68
N THR A 208 -4.39 -4.93 -14.45
CA THR A 208 -5.42 -5.87 -13.99
C THR A 208 -5.21 -7.25 -14.61
N TYR A 209 -5.24 -8.29 -13.78
CA TYR A 209 -5.01 -9.68 -14.14
C TYR A 209 -6.21 -10.54 -13.76
N SER A 210 -6.68 -11.37 -14.69
CA SER A 210 -7.89 -12.19 -14.51
C SER A 210 -7.77 -13.62 -15.03
N GLN A 211 -6.55 -14.10 -15.23
CA GLN A 211 -6.31 -15.48 -15.66
C GLN A 211 -6.02 -16.35 -14.44
N ASP A 212 -6.67 -17.51 -14.34
CA ASP A 212 -6.37 -18.50 -13.29
C ASP A 212 -4.90 -18.94 -13.36
N ILE A 213 -4.28 -19.13 -12.19
CA ILE A 213 -2.90 -19.56 -12.04
C ILE A 213 -2.86 -20.92 -11.35
N ASP A 214 -2.27 -21.91 -12.02
CA ASP A 214 -1.97 -23.22 -11.43
C ASP A 214 -0.54 -23.24 -10.85
N GLY A 215 -0.43 -22.96 -9.55
CA GLY A 215 0.83 -22.88 -8.81
C GLY A 215 0.96 -21.57 -8.04
N HIS A 216 2.19 -21.21 -7.67
CA HIS A 216 2.46 -19.98 -6.93
C HIS A 216 2.49 -18.76 -7.84
N LEU A 217 1.93 -17.65 -7.36
CA LEU A 217 1.97 -16.34 -8.02
C LEU A 217 2.78 -15.37 -7.17
N VAL A 218 3.74 -14.67 -7.78
CA VAL A 218 4.45 -13.56 -7.14
C VAL A 218 4.00 -12.25 -7.76
N VAL A 219 3.67 -11.26 -6.93
CA VAL A 219 3.41 -9.87 -7.31
C VAL A 219 4.49 -9.02 -6.67
N ASN A 220 5.39 -8.45 -7.48
CA ASN A 220 6.52 -7.66 -6.98
C ASN A 220 6.49 -6.20 -7.46
N THR A 221 5.32 -5.71 -7.90
CA THR A 221 5.14 -4.33 -8.31
C THR A 221 3.82 -3.79 -7.81
N LYS A 222 3.73 -2.46 -7.72
CA LYS A 222 2.54 -1.73 -7.28
C LYS A 222 1.53 -1.53 -8.41
N ASP A 223 0.36 -1.03 -8.02
CA ASP A 223 -0.75 -0.65 -8.91
C ASP A 223 -1.31 -1.87 -9.67
N VAL A 224 -1.44 -2.99 -8.95
CA VAL A 224 -1.92 -4.28 -9.47
C VAL A 224 -3.32 -4.60 -8.94
N GLU A 225 -4.22 -5.04 -9.81
CA GLU A 225 -5.49 -5.66 -9.42
C GLU A 225 -5.54 -7.10 -9.94
N LEU A 226 -5.59 -8.07 -9.02
CA LEU A 226 -5.97 -9.45 -9.34
C LEU A 226 -7.49 -9.54 -9.23
N LYS A 227 -8.15 -10.02 -10.29
CA LYS A 227 -9.60 -9.94 -10.42
C LYS A 227 -10.22 -11.17 -11.05
N ASP A 228 -11.27 -11.71 -10.45
CA ASP A 228 -12.07 -12.81 -10.99
C ASP A 228 -11.23 -14.04 -11.39
N MET A 229 -10.29 -14.44 -10.52
CA MET A 229 -9.34 -15.53 -10.79
C MET A 229 -9.11 -16.44 -9.58
N THR A 230 -8.60 -17.63 -9.86
CA THR A 230 -8.17 -18.63 -8.87
C THR A 230 -6.66 -18.85 -8.95
N ILE A 231 -6.00 -18.89 -7.79
CA ILE A 231 -4.60 -19.25 -7.62
C ILE A 231 -4.56 -20.55 -6.82
N THR A 232 -4.04 -21.63 -7.39
CA THR A 232 -4.04 -22.95 -6.74
C THR A 232 -2.94 -23.09 -5.68
N GLY A 233 -1.87 -22.30 -5.78
CA GLY A 233 -0.79 -22.24 -4.81
C GLY A 233 -0.83 -20.98 -3.93
N ASN A 234 0.33 -20.62 -3.39
CA ASN A 234 0.53 -19.41 -2.60
C ASN A 234 0.54 -18.15 -3.48
N LEU A 235 0.09 -17.05 -2.91
CA LEU A 235 0.21 -15.70 -3.46
C LEU A 235 1.22 -14.90 -2.62
N TYR A 236 2.30 -14.45 -3.25
CA TYR A 236 3.31 -13.60 -2.62
C TYR A 236 3.09 -12.16 -3.07
N LEU A 237 2.71 -11.29 -2.14
CA LEU A 237 2.74 -9.83 -2.30
C LEU A 237 4.11 -9.35 -1.82
N ALA A 238 5.09 -9.42 -2.72
CA ALA A 238 6.51 -9.32 -2.40
C ALA A 238 6.99 -7.88 -2.16
N GLU A 239 8.22 -7.74 -1.62
CA GLU A 239 8.82 -6.45 -1.24
C GLU A 239 8.83 -5.41 -2.37
N GLY A 240 8.95 -5.84 -3.63
CA GLY A 240 8.99 -4.92 -4.78
C GLY A 240 7.74 -4.04 -4.95
N ILE A 241 6.62 -4.38 -4.30
CA ILE A 241 5.44 -3.50 -4.20
C ILE A 241 5.79 -2.17 -3.49
N GLY A 242 6.78 -2.19 -2.60
CA GLY A 242 7.18 -1.03 -1.80
C GLY A 242 6.03 -0.54 -0.91
N GLU A 243 5.63 0.72 -1.08
CA GLU A 243 4.48 1.32 -0.37
C GLU A 243 3.25 1.49 -1.28
N GLY A 244 3.27 0.93 -2.50
CA GLY A 244 2.22 1.10 -3.51
C GLY A 244 1.03 0.14 -3.35
N ASP A 245 0.02 0.20 -4.21
CA ASP A 245 -1.31 -0.43 -4.00
C ASP A 245 -1.47 -1.82 -4.66
N VAL A 246 -2.20 -2.75 -4.02
CA VAL A 246 -2.59 -4.05 -4.60
C VAL A 246 -4.01 -4.43 -4.20
N LYS A 247 -4.82 -4.82 -5.18
CA LYS A 247 -6.22 -5.21 -4.98
C LYS A 247 -6.46 -6.67 -5.34
N LEU A 248 -7.16 -7.39 -4.47
CA LEU A 248 -7.70 -8.73 -4.74
C LEU A 248 -9.22 -8.63 -4.80
N ASN A 249 -9.82 -8.80 -5.98
CA ASN A 249 -11.24 -8.59 -6.22
C ASN A 249 -11.90 -9.86 -6.78
N ASN A 250 -12.72 -10.54 -5.98
CA ASN A 250 -13.25 -11.88 -6.30
C ASN A 250 -12.16 -12.91 -6.61
N VAL A 251 -11.06 -12.89 -5.85
CA VAL A 251 -9.94 -13.81 -6.03
C VAL A 251 -10.04 -14.97 -5.05
N THR A 252 -9.82 -16.20 -5.53
CA THR A 252 -9.68 -17.38 -4.68
C THR A 252 -8.22 -17.79 -4.61
N VAL A 253 -7.63 -17.84 -3.41
CA VAL A 253 -6.28 -18.36 -3.18
C VAL A 253 -6.38 -19.63 -2.34
N LEU A 254 -5.99 -20.77 -2.91
CA LEU A 254 -6.07 -22.07 -2.23
C LEU A 254 -4.88 -22.31 -1.30
N GLY A 255 -3.71 -21.76 -1.64
CA GLY A 255 -2.56 -21.67 -0.75
C GLY A 255 -2.61 -20.41 0.12
N ASP A 256 -1.48 -20.07 0.70
CA ASP A 256 -1.37 -18.94 1.62
C ASP A 256 -1.17 -17.62 0.87
N VAL A 257 -1.64 -16.52 1.45
CA VAL A 257 -1.30 -15.16 1.02
C VAL A 257 -0.19 -14.64 1.91
N ILE A 258 0.99 -14.41 1.36
CA ILE A 258 2.16 -13.89 2.07
C ILE A 258 2.32 -12.42 1.69
N VAL A 259 2.28 -11.54 2.68
CA VAL A 259 2.34 -10.08 2.52
C VAL A 259 3.68 -9.56 3.06
N GLU A 260 4.55 -9.18 2.14
CA GLU A 260 5.92 -8.72 2.40
C GLU A 260 6.14 -7.28 1.90
N GLY A 261 5.35 -6.83 0.93
CA GLY A 261 5.29 -5.45 0.45
C GLY A 261 3.96 -4.76 0.78
N GLY A 262 3.92 -3.46 0.54
CA GLY A 262 2.78 -2.58 0.74
C GLY A 262 2.88 -1.67 1.95
N GLY A 263 2.20 -0.53 1.89
CA GLY A 263 2.07 0.44 2.97
C GLY A 263 0.69 0.46 3.63
N VAL A 264 0.41 1.56 4.33
CA VAL A 264 -0.84 1.75 5.09
C VAL A 264 -2.10 1.91 4.23
N SER A 265 -2.00 1.84 2.91
CA SER A 265 -3.14 1.98 1.99
C SER A 265 -3.13 0.94 0.88
N THR A 266 -2.42 -0.18 1.07
CA THR A 266 -2.05 -1.06 -0.05
C THR A 266 -2.92 -2.27 -0.28
N VAL A 267 -3.08 -3.16 0.69
CA VAL A 267 -3.65 -4.48 0.39
C VAL A 267 -5.15 -4.41 0.60
N HIS A 268 -5.92 -4.36 -0.49
CA HIS A 268 -7.38 -4.37 -0.44
C HIS A 268 -7.92 -5.71 -0.93
N VAL A 269 -8.52 -6.48 -0.02
CA VAL A 269 -9.22 -7.72 -0.34
C VAL A 269 -10.71 -7.41 -0.38
N LEU A 270 -11.30 -7.53 -1.56
CA LEU A 270 -12.62 -7.04 -1.90
C LEU A 270 -13.46 -8.13 -2.58
N GLY A 271 -14.75 -7.84 -2.74
CA GLY A 271 -15.70 -8.74 -3.37
C GLY A 271 -15.84 -10.05 -2.60
N GLN A 272 -16.14 -11.14 -3.31
CA GLN A 272 -16.31 -12.48 -2.74
C GLN A 272 -14.98 -13.24 -2.67
N SER A 273 -13.88 -12.55 -2.41
CA SER A 273 -12.55 -13.18 -2.35
C SER A 273 -12.48 -14.22 -1.22
N LYS A 274 -11.82 -15.34 -1.51
CA LYS A 274 -11.68 -16.49 -0.60
C LYS A 274 -10.22 -16.82 -0.41
N LEU A 275 -9.72 -16.65 0.80
CA LEU A 275 -8.32 -16.84 1.14
C LEU A 275 -8.16 -17.98 2.14
N ASN A 276 -7.04 -18.72 2.06
CA ASN A 276 -6.68 -19.71 3.07
C ASN A 276 -6.10 -19.02 4.31
N ASN A 277 -4.77 -19.04 4.50
CA ASN A 277 -4.09 -18.24 5.51
C ASN A 277 -3.63 -16.90 4.92
N ILE A 278 -3.46 -15.91 5.79
CA ILE A 278 -2.79 -14.65 5.47
C ILE A 278 -1.61 -14.50 6.42
N ILE A 279 -0.41 -14.26 5.91
CA ILE A 279 0.80 -14.08 6.69
C ILE A 279 1.37 -12.71 6.36
N VAL A 280 1.42 -11.81 7.33
CA VAL A 280 2.00 -10.48 7.19
C VAL A 280 3.37 -10.48 7.83
N ASP A 281 4.39 -10.43 6.98
CA ASP A 281 5.81 -10.56 7.35
C ASP A 281 6.67 -9.66 6.46
N LYS A 282 6.30 -8.37 6.47
CA LYS A 282 7.03 -7.30 5.80
C LYS A 282 8.32 -6.94 6.56
N ALA A 283 9.42 -6.89 5.83
CA ALA A 283 10.70 -6.39 6.34
C ALA A 283 10.65 -4.88 6.65
N GLY A 284 11.52 -4.44 7.56
CA GLY A 284 11.61 -3.04 7.98
C GLY A 284 10.57 -2.63 9.04
N LYS A 285 10.40 -1.32 9.23
CA LYS A 285 9.59 -0.75 10.33
C LYS A 285 8.23 -0.20 9.87
N ASN A 286 8.05 0.04 8.58
CA ASN A 286 6.85 0.66 8.04
C ASN A 286 5.69 -0.34 8.05
N PRO A 287 4.52 0.04 8.60
CA PRO A 287 3.37 -0.85 8.64
C PRO A 287 2.77 -1.08 7.26
N VAL A 288 2.25 -2.29 7.04
CA VAL A 288 1.37 -2.62 5.92
C VAL A 288 -0.07 -2.75 6.40
N ARG A 289 -1.03 -2.24 5.61
CA ARG A 289 -2.46 -2.42 5.86
C ARG A 289 -3.04 -3.51 4.97
N VAL A 290 -3.74 -4.46 5.60
CA VAL A 290 -4.59 -5.45 4.95
C VAL A 290 -6.05 -5.14 5.28
N LEU A 291 -6.79 -4.65 4.29
CA LEU A 291 -8.23 -4.40 4.38
C LEU A 291 -9.01 -5.60 3.87
N LEU A 292 -9.91 -6.11 4.70
CA LEU A 292 -10.84 -7.17 4.37
C LEU A 292 -12.26 -6.59 4.25
N GLY A 293 -12.83 -6.67 3.04
CA GLY A 293 -14.22 -6.31 2.76
C GLY A 293 -15.23 -7.23 3.46
N ASN A 294 -16.48 -6.79 3.51
CA ASN A 294 -17.56 -7.47 4.23
C ASN A 294 -17.97 -8.84 3.66
N LEU A 295 -17.62 -9.14 2.41
CA LEU A 295 -17.92 -10.40 1.74
C LEU A 295 -16.71 -11.34 1.63
N VAL A 296 -15.55 -10.93 2.17
CA VAL A 296 -14.33 -11.72 2.12
C VAL A 296 -14.42 -12.89 3.11
N GLU A 297 -13.97 -14.06 2.67
CA GLU A 297 -13.84 -15.26 3.49
C GLU A 297 -12.36 -15.60 3.68
N VAL A 298 -11.92 -15.66 4.94
CA VAL A 298 -10.60 -16.19 5.30
C VAL A 298 -10.81 -17.46 6.10
N LYS A 299 -10.50 -18.61 5.49
CA LYS A 299 -10.75 -19.92 6.09
C LYS A 299 -9.75 -20.26 7.20
N GLY A 300 -8.51 -19.83 7.01
CA GLY A 300 -7.37 -20.16 7.85
C GLY A 300 -7.08 -19.12 8.93
N THR A 301 -5.80 -19.01 9.27
CA THR A 301 -5.28 -18.08 10.26
C THR A 301 -4.74 -16.83 9.58
N VAL A 302 -4.95 -15.66 10.21
CA VAL A 302 -4.20 -14.45 9.88
C VAL A 302 -3.05 -14.29 10.88
N THR A 303 -1.81 -14.37 10.40
CA THR A 303 -0.59 -14.23 11.22
C THR A 303 0.04 -12.86 10.98
N LEU A 304 0.27 -12.11 12.06
CA LEU A 304 0.90 -10.80 12.06
C LEU A 304 2.31 -10.93 12.67
N ALA A 305 3.30 -11.15 11.82
CA ALA A 305 4.71 -11.29 12.21
C ALA A 305 5.44 -9.93 12.24
N SER A 306 4.95 -8.96 11.46
CA SER A 306 5.49 -7.59 11.45
C SER A 306 4.41 -6.53 11.71
N THR A 307 4.86 -5.29 11.99
CA THR A 307 3.98 -4.16 12.27
C THR A 307 2.97 -3.98 11.14
N SER A 308 1.68 -4.00 11.48
CA SER A 308 0.63 -4.13 10.48
C SER A 308 -0.71 -3.59 10.97
N ILE A 309 -1.60 -3.30 10.03
CA ILE A 309 -2.99 -2.90 10.27
C ILE A 309 -3.88 -3.94 9.60
N LEU A 310 -4.55 -4.77 10.38
CA LEU A 310 -5.59 -5.67 9.91
C LEU A 310 -6.94 -5.00 10.10
N GLU A 311 -7.53 -4.54 9.00
CA GLU A 311 -8.80 -3.83 9.02
C GLU A 311 -9.93 -4.71 8.48
N GLY A 312 -11.03 -4.80 9.24
CA GLY A 312 -12.23 -5.52 8.85
C GLY A 312 -13.42 -4.58 8.72
N ASN A 313 -14.12 -4.66 7.58
CA ASN A 313 -15.42 -4.01 7.41
C ASN A 313 -16.53 -5.06 7.49
N GLY A 314 -16.96 -5.42 8.70
CA GLY A 314 -18.05 -6.37 8.93
C GLY A 314 -17.68 -7.83 8.67
N VAL A 315 -16.39 -8.15 8.63
CA VAL A 315 -15.85 -9.49 8.39
C VAL A 315 -15.63 -10.26 9.71
N SER A 316 -15.74 -11.58 9.64
CA SER A 316 -15.45 -12.48 10.78
C SER A 316 -14.27 -13.39 10.45
N LEU A 317 -13.33 -13.52 11.38
CA LEU A 317 -12.15 -14.38 11.29
C LEU A 317 -12.19 -15.45 12.37
N SER A 318 -11.78 -16.67 12.02
CA SER A 318 -11.66 -17.75 13.00
C SER A 318 -10.46 -17.54 13.92
N LYS A 319 -9.32 -17.11 13.38
CA LYS A 319 -8.09 -17.00 14.17
C LYS A 319 -7.17 -15.89 13.68
N VAL A 320 -6.65 -15.10 14.62
CA VAL A 320 -5.54 -14.17 14.41
C VAL A 320 -4.40 -14.54 15.35
N VAL A 321 -3.17 -14.57 14.84
CA VAL A 321 -1.96 -14.81 15.63
C VAL A 321 -1.05 -13.59 15.51
N VAL A 322 -0.65 -13.01 16.64
CA VAL A 322 0.39 -11.97 16.71
C VAL A 322 1.69 -12.65 17.08
N ASP A 323 2.64 -12.71 16.14
CA ASP A 323 3.88 -13.48 16.27
C ASP A 323 5.14 -12.60 16.10
N GLY A 324 5.23 -11.54 16.90
CA GLY A 324 6.43 -10.69 16.98
C GLY A 324 6.26 -9.28 16.40
N ALA A 325 5.06 -8.95 15.89
CA ALA A 325 4.74 -7.59 15.49
C ALA A 325 4.81 -6.64 16.70
N ALA A 326 5.52 -5.52 16.56
CA ALA A 326 5.75 -4.58 17.68
C ALA A 326 4.47 -3.84 18.10
N GLU A 327 3.68 -3.35 17.13
CA GLU A 327 2.41 -2.66 17.38
C GLU A 327 1.35 -2.98 16.30
N PRO A 328 0.88 -4.24 16.19
CA PRO A 328 -0.17 -4.59 15.25
C PRO A 328 -1.50 -3.96 15.68
N GLN A 329 -2.24 -3.47 14.69
CA GLN A 329 -3.56 -2.88 14.90
C GLN A 329 -4.65 -3.76 14.30
N LEU A 330 -5.65 -4.08 15.11
CA LEU A 330 -6.92 -4.62 14.63
C LEU A 330 -7.90 -3.46 14.53
N VAL A 331 -8.52 -3.27 13.37
CA VAL A 331 -9.29 -2.06 13.07
C VAL A 331 -10.68 -2.39 12.53
N GLY A 332 -11.67 -1.57 12.91
CA GLY A 332 -13.00 -1.56 12.35
C GLY A 332 -13.93 -2.61 12.95
N THR A 333 -14.98 -2.96 12.21
CA THR A 333 -16.01 -3.91 12.63
C THR A 333 -15.58 -5.37 12.42
N LEU A 334 -14.33 -5.66 12.79
CA LEU A 334 -13.72 -6.98 12.73
C LEU A 334 -14.20 -7.84 13.91
N LYS A 335 -14.70 -9.04 13.63
CA LYS A 335 -15.00 -10.05 14.64
C LYS A 335 -13.98 -11.17 14.57
N VAL A 336 -13.33 -11.49 15.68
CA VAL A 336 -12.34 -12.57 15.73
C VAL A 336 -12.75 -13.58 16.81
N GLU A 337 -12.83 -14.85 16.45
CA GLU A 337 -13.14 -15.90 17.41
C GLU A 337 -11.97 -16.13 18.38
N GLU A 338 -10.76 -16.32 17.87
CA GLU A 338 -9.56 -16.45 18.71
C GLU A 338 -8.43 -15.51 18.26
N VAL A 339 -7.89 -14.74 19.21
CA VAL A 339 -6.62 -14.02 19.04
C VAL A 339 -5.58 -14.67 19.94
N ILE A 340 -4.42 -15.03 19.38
CA ILE A 340 -3.28 -15.54 20.14
C ILE A 340 -2.13 -14.55 20.00
N VAL A 341 -1.67 -13.98 21.11
CA VAL A 341 -0.42 -13.22 21.17
C VAL A 341 0.68 -14.18 21.58
N ASN A 342 1.50 -14.58 20.62
CA ASN A 342 2.50 -15.64 20.77
C ASN A 342 3.87 -15.11 21.22
N LYS A 343 4.19 -13.87 20.85
CA LYS A 343 5.42 -13.16 21.24
C LYS A 343 5.05 -11.76 21.74
N THR A 344 5.94 -11.16 22.52
CA THR A 344 5.76 -9.83 23.11
C THR A 344 5.32 -8.81 22.06
N SER A 345 4.25 -8.07 22.35
CA SER A 345 3.66 -7.11 21.43
C SER A 345 2.87 -6.02 22.17
N GLU A 346 2.69 -4.86 21.54
CA GLU A 346 1.63 -3.91 21.88
C GLU A 346 0.46 -4.06 20.91
N LEU A 347 -0.52 -4.92 21.24
CA LEU A 347 -1.70 -5.10 20.41
C LEU A 347 -2.68 -3.95 20.61
N VAL A 348 -3.06 -3.31 19.50
CA VAL A 348 -3.95 -2.15 19.49
C VAL A 348 -5.30 -2.51 18.86
N LEU A 349 -6.40 -2.23 19.56
CA LEU A 349 -7.76 -2.37 19.05
C LEU A 349 -8.35 -1.01 18.68
N VAL A 350 -8.84 -0.86 17.46
CA VAL A 350 -9.35 0.42 16.95
C VAL A 350 -10.76 0.26 16.41
N ASP A 351 -11.68 1.10 16.87
CA ASP A 351 -13.01 1.31 16.28
C ASP A 351 -13.90 0.06 16.07
N GLY A 352 -14.16 -0.71 17.14
CA GLY A 352 -15.27 -1.67 17.16
C GLY A 352 -14.90 -3.14 16.97
N VAL A 353 -13.61 -3.48 17.13
CA VAL A 353 -13.13 -4.86 17.09
C VAL A 353 -13.75 -5.67 18.21
N THR A 354 -14.27 -6.86 17.90
CA THR A 354 -14.78 -7.81 18.89
C THR A 354 -13.96 -9.09 18.87
N ILE A 355 -13.39 -9.46 20.02
CA ILE A 355 -12.62 -10.70 20.19
C ILE A 355 -13.36 -11.62 21.16
N ASN A 356 -13.68 -12.85 20.74
CA ASN A 356 -14.36 -13.80 21.61
C ASN A 356 -13.39 -14.39 22.67
N LYS A 357 -12.19 -14.77 22.24
CA LYS A 357 -11.14 -15.29 23.12
C LYS A 357 -9.79 -14.69 22.74
N LEU A 358 -9.11 -14.08 23.70
CA LEU A 358 -7.71 -13.65 23.56
C LEU A 358 -6.83 -14.48 24.49
N THR A 359 -5.76 -15.07 23.96
CA THR A 359 -4.74 -15.79 24.72
C THR A 359 -3.41 -15.07 24.58
N VAL A 360 -2.78 -14.68 25.69
CA VAL A 360 -1.39 -14.22 25.73
C VAL A 360 -0.54 -15.38 26.21
N THR A 361 0.22 -16.00 25.31
CA THR A 361 1.00 -17.21 25.60
C THR A 361 2.17 -16.91 26.52
N LYS A 362 2.75 -17.95 27.13
CA LYS A 362 3.92 -17.84 28.03
C LYS A 362 5.12 -17.08 27.45
N ASP A 363 5.29 -17.10 26.12
CA ASP A 363 6.43 -16.49 25.42
C ASP A 363 6.19 -15.00 25.11
N ALA A 364 4.96 -14.50 25.33
CA ALA A 364 4.55 -13.11 25.09
C ALA A 364 4.64 -12.23 26.35
N VAL A 365 5.77 -12.29 27.06
CA VAL A 365 6.01 -11.51 28.28
C VAL A 365 5.90 -10.00 28.05
N ASN A 366 5.44 -9.25 29.03
CA ASN A 366 5.31 -7.77 28.97
C ASN A 366 4.42 -7.26 27.83
N THR A 367 3.51 -8.10 27.31
CA THR A 367 2.53 -7.68 26.30
C THR A 367 1.65 -6.54 26.83
N VAL A 368 1.38 -5.56 25.97
CA VAL A 368 0.44 -4.46 26.25
C VAL A 368 -0.77 -4.61 25.36
N LEU A 369 -1.96 -4.60 25.95
CA LEU A 369 -3.22 -4.50 25.20
C LEU A 369 -3.78 -3.09 25.40
N ARG A 370 -4.05 -2.39 24.30
CA ARG A 370 -4.65 -1.07 24.36
C ARG A 370 -5.73 -0.91 23.31
N GLY A 371 -6.66 -0.01 23.57
CA GLY A 371 -7.61 0.39 22.55
C GLY A 371 -7.58 1.87 22.28
N ARG A 372 -8.04 2.22 21.07
CA ARG A 372 -8.25 3.59 20.62
C ARG A 372 -9.76 3.78 20.39
N GLY A 373 -10.43 4.44 21.34
CA GLY A 373 -11.90 4.55 21.43
C GLY A 373 -12.53 3.51 22.36
N GLU A 374 -13.82 3.57 22.69
CA GLU A 374 -14.44 2.66 23.69
C GLU A 374 -15.33 1.55 23.08
N LYS A 375 -15.31 1.41 21.75
CA LYS A 375 -16.22 0.50 21.03
C LYS A 375 -15.77 -0.95 21.00
N SER A 376 -14.46 -1.19 21.06
CA SER A 376 -13.89 -2.53 20.97
C SER A 376 -14.17 -3.34 22.24
N GLU A 377 -14.25 -4.66 22.11
CA GLU A 377 -14.57 -5.58 23.21
C GLU A 377 -13.75 -6.88 23.13
N ILE A 378 -13.25 -7.34 24.28
CA ILE A 378 -12.70 -8.69 24.44
C ILE A 378 -13.55 -9.44 25.48
N LYS A 379 -14.13 -10.57 25.08
CA LYS A 379 -15.06 -11.32 25.95
C LYS A 379 -14.35 -12.19 26.98
N ASN A 380 -13.30 -12.91 26.56
CA ASN A 380 -12.52 -13.79 27.43
C ASN A 380 -11.02 -13.54 27.21
N ILE A 381 -10.27 -13.46 28.31
CA ILE A 381 -8.81 -13.26 28.27
C ILE A 381 -8.15 -14.40 29.04
N ILE A 382 -7.22 -15.11 28.40
CA ILE A 382 -6.35 -16.12 29.01
C ILE A 382 -4.94 -15.56 29.07
N VAL A 383 -4.33 -15.60 30.26
CA VAL A 383 -3.02 -15.01 30.54
C VAL A 383 -2.06 -16.11 30.98
N GLU A 384 -1.11 -16.44 30.12
CA GLU A 384 -0.04 -17.41 30.39
C GLU A 384 1.34 -16.75 30.52
N ALA A 385 1.47 -15.47 30.17
CA ALA A 385 2.70 -14.68 30.30
C ALA A 385 2.65 -13.67 31.45
N ASN A 386 3.82 -13.44 32.06
CA ASN A 386 4.02 -12.39 33.05
C ASN A 386 4.06 -11.00 32.42
N GLY A 387 3.64 -9.99 33.20
CA GLY A 387 3.77 -8.59 32.83
C GLY A 387 2.71 -8.07 31.85
N LEU A 388 1.62 -8.81 31.60
CA LEU A 388 0.51 -8.32 30.78
C LEU A 388 -0.07 -7.01 31.37
N GLU A 389 -0.12 -5.96 30.56
CA GLU A 389 -0.77 -4.69 30.91
C GLU A 389 -1.99 -4.43 30.04
N LEU A 390 -3.14 -4.22 30.67
CA LEU A 390 -4.36 -3.75 30.01
C LEU A 390 -4.46 -2.22 30.16
N LYS A 391 -4.50 -1.51 29.03
CA LYS A 391 -4.77 -0.07 28.99
C LYS A 391 -6.27 0.18 28.75
N LYS A 392 -6.67 1.46 28.80
CA LYS A 392 -8.04 1.89 28.46
C LYS A 392 -8.32 1.70 26.96
N GLY A 393 -9.58 1.89 26.55
CA GLY A 393 -10.01 1.90 25.15
C GLY A 393 -10.62 0.59 24.64
N PHE A 394 -11.03 -0.32 25.52
CA PHE A 394 -11.87 -1.46 25.14
C PHE A 394 -12.63 -1.98 26.34
N LYS A 395 -13.73 -2.67 26.07
CA LYS A 395 -14.57 -3.35 27.06
C LYS A 395 -14.03 -4.74 27.31
N TYR A 396 -14.07 -5.17 28.57
CA TYR A 396 -13.76 -6.55 28.96
C TYR A 396 -14.44 -6.85 30.30
N ASN A 397 -14.70 -8.14 30.56
CA ASN A 397 -15.21 -8.59 31.84
C ASN A 397 -14.06 -9.11 32.72
N LYS A 398 -13.85 -8.49 33.88
CA LYS A 398 -12.80 -8.89 34.85
C LYS A 398 -12.97 -10.34 35.33
N ASP A 399 -14.20 -10.82 35.46
CA ASP A 399 -14.51 -12.20 35.89
C ASP A 399 -14.21 -13.24 34.80
N LYS A 400 -13.92 -12.78 33.57
CA LYS A 400 -13.57 -13.62 32.41
C LYS A 400 -12.08 -13.54 32.06
N ILE A 401 -11.27 -13.01 32.97
CA ILE A 401 -9.81 -13.08 32.90
C ILE A 401 -9.37 -14.34 33.66
N VAL A 402 -8.75 -15.28 32.95
CA VAL A 402 -8.18 -16.50 33.52
C VAL A 402 -6.65 -16.39 33.48
N VAL A 403 -6.02 -16.50 34.65
CA VAL A 403 -4.56 -16.43 34.80
C VAL A 403 -4.04 -17.82 35.10
N ALA A 404 -3.05 -18.28 34.33
CA ALA A 404 -2.43 -19.58 34.53
C ALA A 404 -1.65 -19.66 35.86
N GLU A 405 -1.44 -20.88 36.35
CA GLU A 405 -0.68 -21.12 37.57
C GLU A 405 0.76 -20.58 37.45
N GLY A 406 1.23 -19.88 38.48
CA GLY A 406 2.56 -19.27 38.49
C GLY A 406 2.69 -17.97 37.68
N VAL A 407 1.61 -17.46 37.09
CA VAL A 407 1.59 -16.21 36.32
C VAL A 407 1.04 -15.06 37.16
N THR A 408 1.68 -13.90 37.06
CA THR A 408 1.23 -12.66 37.70
C THR A 408 -0.05 -12.14 37.08
N ALA A 409 -0.98 -11.68 37.91
CA ALA A 409 -2.23 -11.09 37.44
C ALA A 409 -1.95 -9.85 36.56
N PRO A 410 -2.74 -9.62 35.49
CA PRO A 410 -2.49 -8.51 34.58
C PRO A 410 -2.65 -7.15 35.30
N LYS A 411 -1.80 -6.21 34.92
CA LYS A 411 -1.91 -4.82 35.38
C LYS A 411 -3.13 -4.17 34.72
N LEU A 412 -4.12 -3.83 35.52
CA LEU A 412 -5.35 -3.16 35.08
C LEU A 412 -5.16 -1.63 35.09
N PRO A 413 -5.88 -0.87 34.26
CA PRO A 413 -5.82 0.58 34.30
C PRO A 413 -6.35 1.07 35.65
N ALA A 414 -5.73 2.12 36.20
CA ALA A 414 -6.14 2.69 37.48
C ALA A 414 -7.64 3.02 37.46
N SER A 415 -8.39 2.44 38.40
CA SER A 415 -9.77 2.85 38.64
C SER A 415 -9.73 4.33 39.00
N GLY A 416 -10.37 5.18 38.19
CA GLY A 416 -10.73 6.51 38.68
C GLY A 416 -11.48 6.31 40.00
N GLY A 417 -10.99 6.95 41.07
CA GLY A 417 -11.50 6.76 42.42
C GLY A 417 -13.01 7.00 42.47
N GLY A 418 -13.73 6.00 42.97
CA GLY A 418 -15.18 6.02 43.18
C GLY A 418 -15.65 4.63 43.55
N GLY A 419 -15.44 4.23 44.82
CA GLY A 419 -15.94 2.97 45.36
C GLY A 419 -17.47 2.98 45.47
N GLY A 420 -18.10 1.84 45.22
CA GLY A 420 -19.52 1.61 45.47
C GLY A 420 -20.06 0.37 44.78
N SER A 421 -20.12 -0.73 45.53
CA SER A 421 -20.99 -1.87 45.21
C SER A 421 -22.46 -1.51 45.44
N THR A 422 -23.34 -2.21 44.71
CA THR A 422 -24.80 -2.44 44.86
C THR A 422 -25.78 -1.69 43.93
N GLY A 423 -26.46 -2.50 43.10
CA GLY A 423 -27.92 -2.53 42.86
C GLY A 423 -28.68 -1.28 42.35
N GLY A 424 -29.24 -1.41 41.14
CA GLY A 424 -30.64 -1.08 40.83
C GLY A 424 -31.05 0.39 40.63
N GLY A 425 -31.44 0.73 39.38
CA GLY A 425 -32.53 1.66 39.07
C GLY A 425 -32.23 3.17 38.99
N GLY A 426 -32.51 3.75 37.82
CA GLY A 426 -33.12 5.09 37.71
C GLY A 426 -32.23 6.34 37.62
N SER A 427 -32.24 6.93 36.43
CA SER A 427 -32.26 8.38 36.10
C SER A 427 -31.06 9.31 36.41
N THR A 428 -30.51 9.84 35.30
CA THR A 428 -30.05 11.22 35.02
C THR A 428 -29.33 12.06 36.08
N GLY A 429 -28.12 12.49 35.76
CA GLY A 429 -27.48 13.67 36.36
C GLY A 429 -26.02 13.83 35.91
N GLY A 430 -25.77 14.79 35.01
CA GLY A 430 -24.46 15.03 34.42
C GLY A 430 -23.42 15.57 35.41
N GLY A 431 -22.15 15.25 35.12
CA GLY A 431 -20.97 15.82 35.76
C GLY A 431 -19.82 15.84 34.75
N THR A 432 -19.45 17.04 34.33
CA THR A 432 -18.39 17.35 33.37
C THR A 432 -17.01 17.06 33.97
N VAL A 433 -16.14 16.36 33.23
CA VAL A 433 -14.71 16.21 33.57
C VAL A 433 -13.93 17.22 32.74
N THR A 434 -13.24 18.15 33.41
CA THR A 434 -12.47 19.23 32.80
C THR A 434 -11.10 18.71 32.33
N ALA A 435 -10.79 18.90 31.05
CA ALA A 435 -9.49 18.61 30.44
C ALA A 435 -8.39 19.54 31.02
N LYS A 436 -7.15 19.02 31.12
CA LYS A 436 -5.97 19.83 31.47
C LYS A 436 -5.32 20.34 30.17
N PRO A 437 -5.05 21.64 30.02
CA PRO A 437 -4.62 22.22 28.74
C PRO A 437 -3.16 21.91 28.39
N ILE A 438 -2.92 21.61 27.11
CA ILE A 438 -1.60 21.50 26.46
C ILE A 438 -1.11 22.92 26.11
N ASN A 439 0.15 23.24 26.40
CA ASN A 439 0.77 24.54 26.10
C ASN A 439 1.91 24.37 25.09
N VAL A 440 1.75 24.90 23.89
CA VAL A 440 2.78 24.92 22.83
C VAL A 440 3.52 26.25 22.90
N SER A 441 4.85 26.24 22.82
CA SER A 441 5.67 27.45 23.00
C SER A 441 6.22 28.04 21.69
N ALA A 442 6.44 27.22 20.65
CA ALA A 442 6.93 27.68 19.35
C ALA A 442 6.59 26.71 18.19
N LEU A 443 6.74 27.17 16.95
CA LEU A 443 6.74 26.36 15.72
C LEU A 443 8.13 26.39 15.07
N GLU A 444 8.58 25.28 14.50
CA GLU A 444 9.79 25.16 13.67
C GLU A 444 9.39 24.93 12.22
N VAL A 445 9.73 25.85 11.32
CA VAL A 445 9.40 25.80 9.90
C VAL A 445 10.64 25.45 9.10
N LYS A 446 10.68 24.27 8.47
CA LYS A 446 11.78 23.89 7.59
C LYS A 446 11.50 24.37 6.18
N VAL A 447 12.42 25.14 5.61
CA VAL A 447 12.36 25.63 4.23
C VAL A 447 13.33 24.84 3.38
N GLN A 448 12.90 24.45 2.18
CA GLN A 448 13.68 23.68 1.23
C GLN A 448 15.01 24.39 0.92
N GLY A 449 16.11 23.66 1.12
CA GLY A 449 17.47 24.18 0.93
C GLY A 449 18.07 24.93 2.12
N GLN A 450 17.41 24.97 3.28
CA GLN A 450 17.99 25.45 4.54
C GLN A 450 18.30 24.27 5.48
N ASP A 451 19.51 24.28 6.05
CA ASP A 451 19.99 23.18 6.92
C ASP A 451 19.29 23.17 8.29
N GLU A 452 18.87 24.33 8.80
CA GLU A 452 18.26 24.49 10.13
C GLU A 452 16.83 25.07 10.03
N PRO A 453 15.85 24.55 10.80
CA PRO A 453 14.48 25.04 10.77
C PRO A 453 14.34 26.42 11.42
N VAL A 454 13.46 27.25 10.87
CA VAL A 454 13.19 28.62 11.34
C VAL A 454 12.16 28.61 12.46
N LYS A 455 12.50 29.15 13.63
CA LYS A 455 11.60 29.21 14.80
C LYS A 455 10.63 30.39 14.75
N VAL A 456 9.34 30.11 14.85
CA VAL A 456 8.25 31.08 15.02
C VAL A 456 7.69 30.94 16.44
N ALA A 457 7.97 31.92 17.31
CA ALA A 457 7.45 31.90 18.67
C ALA A 457 5.92 32.11 18.69
N LEU A 458 5.22 31.44 19.61
CA LEU A 458 3.79 31.62 19.79
C LEU A 458 3.49 32.72 20.82
N THR A 459 2.44 33.51 20.59
CA THR A 459 1.91 34.44 21.61
C THR A 459 0.64 33.81 22.18
N GLY A 460 0.78 33.00 23.23
CA GLY A 460 -0.29 32.10 23.68
C GLY A 460 -0.52 30.95 22.67
N ASN A 461 -1.77 30.58 22.40
CA ASN A 461 -2.11 29.55 21.40
C ASN A 461 -2.36 30.13 20.00
N GLN A 462 -1.79 31.30 19.68
CA GLN A 462 -2.05 32.00 18.41
C GLN A 462 -0.78 32.39 17.65
N VAL A 463 -0.88 32.29 16.32
CA VAL A 463 0.05 32.84 15.34
C VAL A 463 -0.63 33.99 14.62
N SER A 464 -0.06 35.18 14.71
CA SER A 464 -0.44 36.31 13.87
C SER A 464 0.29 36.22 12.53
N ALA A 465 -0.46 36.39 11.45
CA ALA A 465 0.07 36.41 10.08
C ALA A 465 -0.22 37.77 9.45
N VAL A 466 0.82 38.43 8.94
CA VAL A 466 0.72 39.68 8.19
C VAL A 466 1.19 39.41 6.78
N VAL A 467 0.31 39.60 5.81
CA VAL A 467 0.63 39.45 4.39
C VAL A 467 0.94 40.82 3.83
N ASP A 468 2.18 41.03 3.38
CA ASP A 468 2.61 42.25 2.70
C ASP A 468 2.64 41.99 1.19
N SER A 469 1.51 42.30 0.55
CA SER A 469 1.33 42.11 -0.88
C SER A 469 2.17 43.04 -1.75
N LYS A 470 2.82 44.07 -1.19
CA LYS A 470 3.74 44.93 -1.95
C LYS A 470 5.12 44.32 -2.08
N ASN A 471 5.52 43.52 -1.09
CA ASN A 471 6.84 42.91 -1.00
C ASN A 471 6.82 41.40 -1.24
N ASP A 472 5.66 40.81 -1.59
CA ASP A 472 5.46 39.36 -1.78
C ASP A 472 5.91 38.52 -0.56
N THR A 473 5.64 39.01 0.66
CA THR A 473 6.03 38.31 1.90
C THR A 473 4.85 38.04 2.83
N VAL A 474 5.00 36.97 3.61
CA VAL A 474 4.12 36.59 4.72
C VAL A 474 4.94 36.58 6.01
N THR A 475 4.54 37.38 6.99
CA THR A 475 5.19 37.47 8.29
C THR A 475 4.37 36.74 9.34
N LEU A 476 4.93 35.73 9.99
CA LEU A 476 4.31 34.96 11.07
C LEU A 476 4.97 35.33 12.41
N ASN A 477 4.24 35.99 13.32
CA ASN A 477 4.75 36.46 14.61
C ASN A 477 6.16 37.10 14.54
N GLY A 478 6.44 37.85 13.47
CA GLY A 478 7.72 38.53 13.23
C GLY A 478 8.71 37.79 12.32
N VAL A 479 8.45 36.54 11.92
CA VAL A 479 9.28 35.75 11.00
C VAL A 479 8.77 35.89 9.57
N VAL A 480 9.61 36.36 8.65
CA VAL A 480 9.21 36.70 7.28
C VAL A 480 9.56 35.56 6.32
N PHE A 481 8.58 35.11 5.54
CA PHE A 481 8.71 34.17 4.45
C PHE A 481 8.37 34.86 3.13
N ASN A 482 9.16 34.61 2.08
CA ASN A 482 8.98 35.18 0.75
C ASN A 482 8.39 34.14 -0.23
N ARG A 483 7.93 34.59 -1.40
CA ARG A 483 7.27 33.74 -2.40
C ARG A 483 8.11 32.56 -2.93
N ASN A 484 9.43 32.60 -2.78
CA ASN A 484 10.33 31.54 -3.25
C ASN A 484 10.66 30.53 -2.15
N ASP A 485 10.25 30.78 -0.90
CA ASP A 485 10.46 29.85 0.20
C ASP A 485 9.47 28.69 0.06
N VAL A 486 9.99 27.48 -0.19
CA VAL A 486 9.19 26.26 -0.23
C VAL A 486 9.24 25.62 1.15
N ILE A 487 8.12 25.63 1.88
CA ILE A 487 8.05 25.03 3.21
C ILE A 487 7.97 23.50 3.05
N GLU A 488 8.97 22.79 3.58
CA GLU A 488 9.01 21.33 3.62
C GLU A 488 8.19 20.78 4.79
N THR A 489 8.38 21.34 5.99
CA THR A 489 7.73 20.87 7.22
C THR A 489 7.46 22.03 8.19
N ILE A 490 6.47 21.87 9.08
CA ILE A 490 6.19 22.79 10.19
C ILE A 490 5.94 21.96 11.45
N THR A 491 6.85 22.01 12.40
CA THR A 491 6.88 21.23 13.65
C THR A 491 6.44 22.08 14.83
N ALA A 492 5.67 21.55 15.78
CA ALA A 492 5.32 22.26 17.02
C ALA A 492 6.25 21.84 18.16
N ILE A 493 6.73 22.80 18.96
CA ILE A 493 7.61 22.54 20.10
C ILE A 493 6.81 22.67 21.40
N GLU A 494 6.76 21.57 22.16
CA GLU A 494 6.32 21.53 23.55
C GLU A 494 7.52 21.62 24.48
N ASP A 495 7.34 22.16 25.69
CA ASP A 495 8.42 22.37 26.66
C ASP A 495 9.12 21.06 27.12
N HIS A 496 8.62 19.86 26.74
CA HIS A 496 9.13 18.56 27.18
C HIS A 496 9.42 17.50 26.09
N GLY A 497 9.69 17.89 24.84
CA GLY A 497 10.21 16.97 23.82
C GLY A 497 9.49 17.08 22.48
N ILE A 498 10.23 16.89 21.39
CA ILE A 498 9.84 17.31 20.03
C ILE A 498 9.01 16.22 19.33
N ASP A 499 7.81 16.58 18.86
CA ASP A 499 6.95 15.78 17.96
C ASP A 499 6.84 16.49 16.59
N THR A 500 7.07 15.78 15.49
CA THR A 500 7.10 16.37 14.13
C THR A 500 5.70 16.46 13.50
N LEU A 501 5.37 17.63 12.94
CA LEU A 501 4.18 17.88 12.11
C LEU A 501 4.65 18.19 10.67
N THR A 502 3.98 17.67 9.65
CA THR A 502 4.34 17.91 8.24
C THR A 502 3.15 18.45 7.48
N VAL A 503 3.35 19.58 6.79
CA VAL A 503 2.35 20.24 5.94
C VAL A 503 3.00 20.49 4.59
N GLY A 504 2.43 19.93 3.52
CA GLY A 504 2.85 20.21 2.13
C GLY A 504 1.68 20.72 1.30
N LEU A 505 1.96 21.60 0.34
CA LEU A 505 1.01 22.06 -0.69
C LEU A 505 1.46 21.49 -2.04
N THR A 506 0.59 20.76 -2.74
CA THR A 506 0.81 20.33 -4.13
C THR A 506 0.07 21.25 -5.12
N ASP A 507 0.89 21.91 -5.94
CA ASP A 507 0.69 22.43 -7.30
C ASP A 507 -0.60 23.18 -7.73
N LYS A 508 -0.36 24.49 -7.95
CA LYS A 508 -0.61 25.30 -9.17
C LYS A 508 -1.96 25.17 -9.91
N TYR A 509 -2.66 26.31 -9.91
CA TYR A 509 -3.77 26.75 -10.77
C TYR A 509 -5.20 26.31 -10.38
N LYS A 510 -5.80 27.02 -9.41
CA LYS A 510 -7.27 27.19 -9.34
C LYS A 510 -7.62 28.61 -8.88
N VAL A 511 -8.24 29.40 -9.75
CA VAL A 511 -8.85 30.69 -9.38
C VAL A 511 -10.33 30.45 -9.11
N ALA A 512 -10.72 30.41 -7.83
CA ALA A 512 -12.11 30.29 -7.44
C ALA A 512 -12.81 31.66 -7.52
N LEU A 513 -13.68 31.86 -8.51
CA LEU A 513 -14.52 33.05 -8.64
C LEU A 513 -15.74 32.93 -7.72
N LYS A 514 -16.01 33.97 -6.92
CA LYS A 514 -17.12 34.02 -5.96
C LYS A 514 -18.33 34.75 -6.56
N PRO A 515 -19.54 34.16 -6.52
CA PRO A 515 -20.76 34.84 -6.92
C PRO A 515 -20.94 36.20 -6.22
N GLY A 516 -21.40 37.21 -6.97
CA GLY A 516 -21.60 38.57 -6.45
C GLY A 516 -20.33 39.41 -6.27
N THR A 517 -19.13 38.82 -6.41
CA THR A 517 -17.86 39.55 -6.36
C THR A 517 -17.55 40.16 -7.73
N ALA A 518 -17.13 41.43 -7.73
CA ALA A 518 -16.74 42.15 -8.94
C ALA A 518 -15.26 41.89 -9.24
N TYR A 519 -14.97 41.44 -10.46
CA TYR A 519 -13.61 41.15 -10.91
C TYR A 519 -13.20 42.14 -12.00
N LYS A 520 -11.89 42.41 -12.09
CA LYS A 520 -11.34 43.22 -13.17
C LYS A 520 -11.54 42.51 -14.49
N VAL A 521 -12.00 43.27 -15.48
CA VAL A 521 -12.40 42.75 -16.78
C VAL A 521 -11.23 42.13 -17.53
N GLU A 522 -10.06 42.75 -17.45
CA GLU A 522 -8.86 42.27 -18.14
C GLU A 522 -8.39 40.89 -17.64
N ASP A 523 -8.48 40.64 -16.33
CA ASP A 523 -8.09 39.36 -15.74
C ASP A 523 -9.04 38.23 -16.17
N LEU A 524 -10.35 38.52 -16.23
CA LEU A 524 -11.35 37.57 -16.71
C LEU A 524 -11.23 37.33 -18.22
N LYS A 525 -10.97 38.37 -19.02
CA LYS A 525 -10.76 38.23 -20.47
C LYS A 525 -9.53 37.39 -20.78
N ALA A 526 -8.44 37.54 -20.02
CA ALA A 526 -7.23 36.74 -20.19
C ALA A 526 -7.48 35.25 -19.90
N ILE A 527 -8.23 34.94 -18.84
CA ILE A 527 -8.62 33.56 -18.49
C ILE A 527 -9.52 32.95 -19.58
N VAL A 528 -10.51 33.71 -20.06
CA VAL A 528 -11.43 33.24 -21.12
C VAL A 528 -10.69 33.02 -22.44
N ALA A 529 -9.80 33.92 -22.84
CA ALA A 529 -9.00 33.80 -24.05
C ALA A 529 -8.06 32.58 -24.01
N ALA A 530 -7.42 32.32 -22.87
CA ALA A 530 -6.52 31.18 -22.71
C ALA A 530 -7.21 29.81 -22.80
N ASN A 531 -8.53 29.76 -22.58
CA ASN A 531 -9.29 28.50 -22.52
C ASN A 531 -10.26 28.28 -23.69
N LYS A 532 -10.46 29.27 -24.59
CA LYS A 532 -11.37 29.16 -25.74
C LYS A 532 -10.95 28.05 -26.71
N THR A 533 -9.67 28.03 -27.10
CA THR A 533 -9.12 27.06 -28.04
C THR A 533 -9.26 25.62 -27.52
N LEU A 534 -9.01 25.41 -26.22
CA LEU A 534 -9.15 24.10 -25.60
C LEU A 534 -10.61 23.61 -25.56
N ALA A 535 -11.56 24.52 -25.32
CA ALA A 535 -12.98 24.19 -25.34
C ALA A 535 -13.47 23.80 -26.75
N GLU A 536 -12.96 24.46 -27.79
CA GLU A 536 -13.24 24.14 -29.20
C GLU A 536 -12.67 22.76 -29.58
N GLU A 537 -11.44 22.45 -29.17
CA GLU A 537 -10.79 21.15 -29.41
C GLU A 537 -11.55 20.00 -28.75
N LEU A 538 -12.01 20.19 -27.51
CA LEU A 538 -12.81 19.20 -26.80
C LEU A 538 -14.19 19.01 -27.43
N LEU A 539 -14.84 20.08 -27.89
CA LEU A 539 -16.12 19.98 -28.60
C LEU A 539 -15.97 19.16 -29.88
N GLN A 540 -14.88 19.35 -30.62
CA GLN A 540 -14.54 18.57 -31.80
C GLN A 540 -14.30 17.08 -31.49
N GLU A 541 -13.56 16.77 -30.41
CA GLU A 541 -13.28 15.39 -30.02
C GLU A 541 -14.55 14.66 -29.55
N VAL A 542 -15.36 15.32 -28.71
CA VAL A 542 -16.61 14.77 -28.20
C VAL A 542 -17.64 14.61 -29.32
N GLY A 543 -17.72 15.58 -30.23
CA GLY A 543 -18.60 15.52 -31.39
C GLY A 543 -18.33 14.32 -32.29
N LYS A 544 -17.04 14.01 -32.52
CA LYS A 544 -16.63 12.80 -33.26
C LYS A 544 -17.00 11.52 -32.51
N LYS A 545 -16.72 11.44 -31.20
CA LYS A 545 -17.07 10.26 -30.38
C LYS A 545 -18.58 10.03 -30.29
N ALA A 546 -19.38 11.09 -30.31
CA ALA A 546 -20.84 11.02 -30.29
C ALA A 546 -21.49 10.91 -31.68
N ASN A 547 -20.68 10.93 -32.75
CA ASN A 547 -21.12 10.80 -34.15
C ASN A 547 -22.12 11.90 -34.59
N LEU A 548 -21.86 13.15 -34.20
CA LEU A 548 -22.74 14.28 -34.52
C LEU A 548 -22.74 14.62 -36.00
N THR A 549 -23.90 15.07 -36.51
CA THR A 549 -23.99 15.60 -37.87
C THR A 549 -23.28 16.96 -37.97
N GLY A 550 -22.85 17.32 -39.18
CA GLY A 550 -22.16 18.61 -39.41
C GLY A 550 -23.00 19.82 -38.96
N GLU A 551 -24.32 19.78 -39.17
CA GLU A 551 -25.22 20.86 -38.76
C GLU A 551 -25.34 20.98 -37.23
N GLN A 552 -25.30 19.86 -36.51
CA GLN A 552 -25.28 19.85 -35.03
C GLN A 552 -23.94 20.34 -34.48
N MET A 553 -22.82 19.98 -35.13
CA MET A 553 -21.50 20.49 -34.78
C MET A 553 -21.42 22.01 -34.94
N THR A 554 -21.85 22.53 -36.09
CA THR A 554 -21.87 23.98 -36.34
C THR A 554 -22.73 24.73 -35.32
N LYS A 555 -23.91 24.19 -34.97
CA LYS A 555 -24.78 24.83 -33.97
C LYS A 555 -24.16 24.84 -32.56
N ALA A 556 -23.42 23.80 -32.20
CA ALA A 556 -22.72 23.74 -30.91
C ALA A 556 -21.54 24.73 -30.85
N GLU A 557 -20.78 24.84 -31.94
CA GLU A 557 -19.69 25.82 -32.07
C GLU A 557 -20.20 27.27 -32.01
N GLU A 558 -21.31 27.58 -32.70
CA GLU A 558 -21.92 28.92 -32.63
C GLU A 558 -22.38 29.30 -31.22
N LEU A 559 -22.85 28.34 -30.43
CA LEU A 559 -23.26 28.57 -29.04
C LEU A 559 -22.04 28.76 -28.13
N LEU A 560 -20.97 28.01 -28.36
CA LEU A 560 -19.70 28.17 -27.66
C LEU A 560 -19.10 29.56 -27.95
N ASP A 561 -19.07 29.97 -29.21
CA ASP A 561 -18.60 31.29 -29.61
C ASP A 561 -19.42 32.42 -29.00
N LYS A 562 -20.75 32.30 -28.95
CA LYS A 562 -21.62 33.29 -28.28
C LYS A 562 -21.36 33.38 -26.78
N ALA A 563 -21.06 32.26 -26.12
CA ALA A 563 -20.74 32.22 -24.69
C ALA A 563 -19.41 32.93 -24.39
N PHE A 564 -18.37 32.66 -25.18
CA PHE A 564 -17.05 33.28 -25.01
C PHE A 564 -17.01 34.75 -25.48
N GLY A 565 -17.71 35.09 -26.57
CA GLY A 565 -17.74 36.43 -27.15
C GLY A 565 -18.37 37.49 -26.23
N ARG A 566 -19.44 37.14 -25.49
CA ARG A 566 -20.08 38.09 -24.55
C ARG A 566 -19.14 38.59 -23.45
N VAL A 567 -18.17 37.78 -23.02
CA VAL A 567 -17.18 38.17 -22.02
C VAL A 567 -16.04 38.98 -22.65
N ALA A 568 -15.60 38.60 -23.85
CA ALA A 568 -14.58 39.30 -24.61
C ALA A 568 -15.00 40.74 -25.00
N ASP A 569 -16.28 40.94 -25.33
CA ASP A 569 -16.81 42.22 -25.83
C ASP A 569 -17.26 43.19 -24.74
N TYR A 570 -17.24 42.78 -23.46
CA TYR A 570 -17.65 43.65 -22.35
C TYR A 570 -16.73 44.89 -22.23
N GLN A 571 -17.32 46.09 -22.30
CA GLN A 571 -16.61 47.38 -22.34
C GLN A 571 -16.57 48.11 -20.98
N GLY A 572 -17.16 47.53 -19.92
CA GLY A 572 -17.17 48.12 -18.57
C GLY A 572 -15.88 47.85 -17.79
N THR A 573 -15.77 48.42 -16.58
CA THR A 573 -14.54 48.35 -15.76
C THR A 573 -14.51 47.19 -14.76
N ALA A 574 -15.64 46.53 -14.50
CA ALA A 574 -15.71 45.30 -13.70
C ALA A 574 -16.91 44.44 -14.13
N ILE A 575 -16.75 43.12 -14.11
CA ILE A 575 -17.84 42.16 -14.38
C ILE A 575 -18.14 41.40 -13.09
N LYS A 576 -19.43 41.28 -12.73
CA LYS A 576 -19.85 40.44 -11.62
C LYS A 576 -20.09 39.02 -12.13
N VAL A 577 -19.71 38.04 -11.32
CA VAL A 577 -19.92 36.62 -11.62
C VAL A 577 -21.41 36.28 -11.80
N GLY A 578 -22.31 36.99 -11.11
CA GLY A 578 -23.76 36.84 -11.30
C GLY A 578 -24.23 37.19 -12.72
N ASP A 579 -23.64 38.21 -13.33
CA ASP A 579 -24.02 38.67 -14.68
C ASP A 579 -23.56 37.66 -15.75
N LEU A 580 -22.38 37.04 -15.54
CA LEU A 580 -21.88 35.94 -16.38
C LEU A 580 -22.78 34.71 -16.27
N LEU A 581 -23.25 34.42 -15.05
CA LEU A 581 -24.12 33.29 -14.77
C LEU A 581 -25.51 33.47 -15.41
N ASP A 582 -26.04 34.69 -15.40
CA ASP A 582 -27.34 34.98 -16.02
C ASP A 582 -27.26 34.95 -17.55
N ALA A 583 -26.13 35.37 -18.13
CA ALA A 583 -25.87 35.18 -19.56
C ALA A 583 -25.81 33.68 -19.94
N ALA A 584 -25.16 32.84 -19.13
CA ALA A 584 -25.10 31.39 -19.36
C ALA A 584 -26.49 30.72 -19.24
N LYS A 585 -27.32 31.15 -18.26
CA LYS A 585 -28.71 30.69 -18.12
C LYS A 585 -29.58 31.12 -19.31
N GLU A 586 -29.40 32.33 -19.81
CA GLU A 586 -30.14 32.83 -20.98
C GLU A 586 -29.84 31.98 -22.24
N ILE A 587 -28.59 31.52 -22.39
CA ILE A 587 -28.18 30.61 -23.46
C ILE A 587 -28.79 29.22 -23.24
N ARG A 588 -28.69 28.65 -22.03
CA ARG A 588 -29.29 27.36 -21.66
C ARG A 588 -30.79 27.33 -21.97
N ASN A 589 -31.52 28.39 -21.62
CA ASN A 589 -32.98 28.46 -21.78
C ASN A 589 -33.43 28.62 -23.24
N LYS A 590 -32.52 28.88 -24.19
CA LYS A 590 -32.81 28.97 -25.63
C LYS A 590 -32.49 27.68 -26.40
N VAL A 591 -32.03 26.65 -25.71
CA VAL A 591 -31.66 25.35 -26.28
C VAL A 591 -32.75 24.34 -25.90
N THR A 592 -33.58 23.95 -26.86
CA THR A 592 -34.80 23.18 -26.58
C THR A 592 -34.72 21.70 -26.97
N ASP A 593 -33.59 21.20 -27.47
CA ASP A 593 -33.42 19.79 -27.86
C ASP A 593 -32.74 18.96 -26.77
N GLU A 594 -33.36 17.82 -26.45
CA GLU A 594 -32.99 16.91 -25.35
C GLU A 594 -31.56 16.33 -25.50
N ASP A 595 -31.09 16.18 -26.74
CA ASP A 595 -29.72 15.74 -27.02
C ASP A 595 -28.69 16.86 -26.77
N ILE A 596 -29.08 18.13 -26.85
CA ILE A 596 -28.21 19.26 -26.51
C ILE A 596 -28.12 19.43 -24.98
N GLN A 597 -29.13 19.02 -24.22
CA GLN A 597 -29.05 18.99 -22.75
C GLN A 597 -28.01 17.98 -22.25
N LYS A 598 -27.91 16.79 -22.88
CA LYS A 598 -26.84 15.82 -22.57
C LYS A 598 -25.45 16.35 -22.93
N ILE A 599 -25.34 17.23 -23.93
CA ILE A 599 -24.11 17.92 -24.29
C ILE A 599 -23.74 18.93 -23.20
N TYR A 600 -24.70 19.71 -22.69
CA TYR A 600 -24.47 20.62 -21.57
C TYR A 600 -23.97 19.90 -20.32
N ASP A 601 -24.60 18.81 -19.92
CA ASP A 601 -24.23 18.08 -18.70
C ASP A 601 -22.82 17.46 -18.81
N LYS A 602 -22.42 17.05 -20.02
CA LYS A 602 -21.06 16.54 -20.30
C LYS A 602 -20.03 17.66 -20.46
N PHE A 603 -20.41 18.80 -21.02
CA PHE A 603 -19.55 19.98 -21.13
C PHE A 603 -19.31 20.60 -19.73
N GLU A 604 -20.32 20.63 -18.87
CA GLU A 604 -20.23 20.98 -17.45
C GLU A 604 -19.29 20.02 -16.70
N SER A 605 -19.37 18.72 -16.98
CA SER A 605 -18.44 17.72 -16.44
C SER A 605 -17.00 17.88 -16.97
N ALA A 606 -16.82 18.29 -18.22
CA ALA A 606 -15.50 18.56 -18.80
C ALA A 606 -14.88 19.82 -18.20
N LEU A 607 -15.66 20.89 -17.97
CA LEU A 607 -15.22 22.11 -17.29
C LEU A 607 -14.86 21.87 -15.82
N ALA A 608 -15.53 20.96 -15.13
CA ALA A 608 -15.16 20.52 -13.78
C ALA A 608 -13.75 19.90 -13.72
N THR A 609 -13.28 19.32 -14.84
CA THR A 609 -11.93 18.75 -14.95
C THR A 609 -10.85 19.83 -15.11
N PHE A 610 -11.21 21.04 -15.56
CA PHE A 610 -10.31 22.22 -15.65
C PHE A 610 -10.30 23.10 -14.39
N GLY A 611 -10.94 22.64 -13.30
CA GLY A 611 -10.81 23.26 -11.98
C GLY A 611 -11.67 24.51 -11.76
N VAL A 612 -12.71 24.73 -12.56
CA VAL A 612 -13.75 25.72 -12.27
C VAL A 612 -15.06 24.98 -11.99
N ASP A 613 -15.31 24.65 -10.73
CA ASP A 613 -16.59 24.10 -10.28
C ASP A 613 -17.63 25.23 -10.20
N VAL A 614 -18.67 25.17 -11.03
CA VAL A 614 -19.91 25.93 -10.80
C VAL A 614 -21.03 24.92 -10.70
N THR A 615 -21.55 24.69 -9.50
CA THR A 615 -22.76 23.89 -9.30
C THR A 615 -23.81 24.75 -8.59
N ILE A 616 -25.01 24.85 -9.17
CA ILE A 616 -26.12 25.65 -8.62
C ILE A 616 -27.10 24.71 -7.90
N GLY A 617 -27.35 24.98 -6.61
CA GLY A 617 -28.50 24.50 -5.85
C GLY A 617 -29.08 25.65 -5.02
N GLN A 618 -30.41 25.73 -4.91
CA GLN A 618 -31.12 26.84 -4.30
C GLN A 618 -30.70 27.09 -2.84
N GLU A 619 -30.33 28.34 -2.56
CA GLU A 619 -30.22 28.99 -1.26
C GLU A 619 -29.17 28.57 -0.22
N GLU A 620 -28.29 27.59 -0.44
CA GLU A 620 -27.10 27.42 0.43
C GLU A 620 -25.84 26.98 -0.32
N LEU A 621 -24.75 27.74 -0.15
CA LEU A 621 -23.41 27.40 -0.63
C LEU A 621 -22.66 26.61 0.45
N THR A 622 -22.45 25.32 0.21
CA THR A 622 -21.49 24.52 0.99
C THR A 622 -20.14 24.50 0.27
N ALA A 623 -19.09 24.98 0.93
CA ALA A 623 -17.73 24.77 0.47
C ALA A 623 -17.29 23.33 0.77
N LYS A 624 -16.77 22.61 -0.23
CA LYS A 624 -15.97 21.39 -0.03
C LYS A 624 -14.56 21.61 -0.55
N GLY A 625 -13.75 22.26 0.28
CA GLY A 625 -12.33 21.93 0.39
C GLY A 625 -12.16 21.11 1.67
N GLN A 626 -11.58 19.92 1.58
CA GLN A 626 -11.19 19.21 2.80
C GLN A 626 -9.84 19.77 3.26
N LEU A 627 -9.88 20.60 4.31
CA LEU A 627 -8.76 20.75 5.21
C LEU A 627 -8.64 19.40 5.95
N ILE A 628 -7.69 18.55 5.57
CA ILE A 628 -7.40 17.34 6.35
C ILE A 628 -6.43 17.75 7.45
N VAL A 629 -6.99 18.14 8.59
CA VAL A 629 -6.24 18.17 9.85
C VAL A 629 -6.18 16.73 10.35
N LYS A 630 -5.02 16.09 10.22
CA LYS A 630 -4.75 14.84 10.94
C LYS A 630 -3.87 15.19 12.14
N ALA A 631 -4.51 15.23 13.32
CA ALA A 631 -3.77 15.16 14.57
C ALA A 631 -3.18 13.75 14.71
N THR A 632 -1.88 13.65 14.95
CA THR A 632 -1.16 12.39 15.20
C THR A 632 -0.92 12.13 16.69
N SER A 633 -1.61 12.83 17.60
CA SER A 633 -1.39 12.67 19.04
C SER A 633 -2.44 11.78 19.73
N ALA A 634 -2.05 11.21 20.88
CA ALA A 634 -2.88 10.40 21.76
C ALA A 634 -3.69 11.23 22.79
N HIS A 635 -3.84 12.55 22.60
CA HIS A 635 -4.68 13.43 23.42
C HIS A 635 -5.67 14.22 22.54
N GLU A 636 -6.90 14.43 23.02
CA GLU A 636 -7.92 15.20 22.30
C GLU A 636 -7.47 16.66 22.11
N ILE A 637 -7.27 17.08 20.85
CA ILE A 637 -7.25 18.49 20.48
C ILE A 637 -8.70 18.89 20.25
N ASP A 638 -9.35 19.42 21.28
CA ASP A 638 -10.80 19.71 21.22
C ASP A 638 -11.17 20.79 20.19
N LYS A 639 -10.22 21.68 19.83
CA LYS A 639 -10.41 22.66 18.74
C LYS A 639 -9.12 23.39 18.36
N VAL A 640 -8.79 23.45 17.07
CA VAL A 640 -7.91 24.50 16.51
C VAL A 640 -8.81 25.54 15.86
N THR A 641 -8.78 26.78 16.37
CA THR A 641 -9.50 27.91 15.74
C THR A 641 -8.48 28.85 15.12
N VAL A 642 -8.38 28.83 13.79
CA VAL A 642 -7.63 29.84 13.03
C VAL A 642 -8.59 30.99 12.73
N GLN A 643 -8.47 32.10 13.47
CA GLN A 643 -9.16 33.33 13.13
C GLN A 643 -8.31 34.13 12.14
N VAL A 644 -8.68 34.08 10.87
CA VAL A 644 -8.17 35.02 9.86
C VAL A 644 -9.03 36.28 9.95
N THR A 645 -8.49 37.34 10.56
CA THR A 645 -9.15 38.65 10.58
C THR A 645 -8.66 39.45 9.38
N TYR A 646 -9.52 39.67 8.40
CA TYR A 646 -9.27 40.61 7.32
C TYR A 646 -9.50 42.03 7.83
N LYS A 647 -8.55 42.93 7.60
CA LYS A 647 -8.81 44.36 7.53
C LYS A 647 -8.71 44.81 6.09
#